data_AF-A0A9E3LHM5-F1
#
_entry.id   AF-A0A9E3LHM5-F1
#
_cell.length_a   1.000
_cell.length_b   1.000
_cell.length_c   1.000
_cell.angle_alpha   90.00
_cell.angle_beta   90.00
_cell.angle_gamma   90.00
#
_symmetry.space_group_name_H-M   'P 1'
#
loop_
_entity.id
_entity.type
_entity.pdbx_description
1 polymer ?
#
loop_
_entity_poly.entity_id
_entity_poly.type
_entity_poly.pdbx_seq_one_letter_code
_entity_poly.pdbx_strand_id
1 'polypeptide(L)'
;MRGGLMVCGTASDVGKSHVVAGLCRLLARQGVRVAPFKAQNMSLNSWVTDAGHEIGRAQGVQALAAGVEPEVAMNPILLKPTGERASQVVVMGHPWAQLDAVAYHDEKPQLRGVVLEALADLRARFDVVVAEGAGGCAEINLLAHDLVNLPLAHAAGLPAVVVGDIDRGGVFAALYGSVALLPDELRTVVRGFVVNKFRGDPALLGDATTELQRRSGVPTLGVLPWVDDVALDAEDSLALAGPRPRASGAPVPDRLDIAVVRFPHIANVTDLDALSLEPGAEVRLVERASALGRPDLVVLPGTKATVSDLAWLRGQGLDRAVLDSGAMVLGICGGQQMMGGVIVDRFESGRGRVEGLGWLDVTTTFAGHKVTRRRQGVAWGHGISGYEIHHGRTTRGPGVRPWIDLDDTHGAEAEGATDLAGGRFLGTVLHGLFESDGFRAAFLAEVGRRAGRVLAPGGVSFAAAREAQLDRLADLLEAHLDLAALEAIIERGATRSPAATGVSVGQGSHVEVSCGAPRGAFARALAAVVPVDGAAGQATADHHDRLAKPKGSLGQLEALGERLSAIAGASPPPPPVPAAVAVFAADHGAHAQGVSPWPQEVTAQMVATVVAGKAAINVLARQVGASVTVIDVGVAHPIPEPAVPASVLLRRRVRAGTDDLSAGPAMRIQEAEQALDVGADVAAQLVSEGARCLVTGELGIANTTSAAAVVAALTGRAPVETTGRGTGVDDVTLAHKVSVVERALARPGRGGGPLAVLCSVGGLEIAALAGFIVAGAAAGVPVVVDGLIAGAALLVAAALVPDVTGYCVAGHRSSEPGATVVLDHLGLDPVLDLGLHLGEGTGACLALPVLEAAARLLAEMATLDTAGVTPSVVSGPRRPSPS
;
A
#
# COMPACT_ATOMS: atom_id res chain seq x y z
N MET A 1 3.23 32.13 -24.78
CA MET A 1 3.50 31.56 -23.45
C MET A 1 4.90 30.96 -23.41
N ARG A 2 5.69 31.25 -22.37
CA ARG A 2 6.96 30.57 -22.07
C ARG A 2 7.14 30.38 -20.57
N GLY A 3 7.65 29.23 -20.14
CA GLY A 3 7.86 28.96 -18.72
C GLY A 3 7.93 27.49 -18.38
N GLY A 4 7.45 27.13 -17.19
CA GLY A 4 7.31 25.74 -16.78
C GLY A 4 6.46 25.60 -15.54
N LEU A 5 6.03 24.38 -15.27
CA LEU A 5 5.17 24.06 -14.15
C LEU A 5 5.56 22.71 -13.58
N MET A 6 5.59 22.58 -12.27
CA MET A 6 5.69 21.29 -11.61
C MET A 6 4.34 20.84 -11.05
N VAL A 7 3.91 19.64 -11.39
CA VAL A 7 2.68 19.00 -10.89
C VAL A 7 3.07 18.00 -9.81
N CYS A 8 2.98 18.45 -8.57
CA CYS A 8 3.19 17.66 -7.36
C CYS A 8 1.88 17.01 -6.91
N GLY A 9 1.97 16.09 -5.94
CA GLY A 9 0.79 15.43 -5.37
C GLY A 9 0.93 15.23 -3.88
N THR A 10 -0.19 15.06 -3.18
CA THR A 10 -0.20 14.74 -1.75
C THR A 10 0.20 13.28 -1.47
N ALA A 11 0.10 12.41 -2.47
CA ALA A 11 0.49 11.00 -2.41
C ALA A 11 0.72 10.41 -3.82
N SER A 12 1.10 9.14 -3.89
CA SER A 12 1.05 8.34 -5.13
C SER A 12 -0.40 8.16 -5.61
N ASP A 13 -0.60 8.05 -6.92
CA ASP A 13 -1.90 7.78 -7.56
C ASP A 13 -3.03 8.80 -7.28
N VAL A 14 -2.67 10.04 -6.92
CA VAL A 14 -3.64 11.16 -6.81
C VAL A 14 -4.05 11.74 -8.18
N GLY A 15 -3.53 11.19 -9.28
CA GLY A 15 -3.81 11.61 -10.66
C GLY A 15 -2.80 12.59 -11.29
N LYS A 16 -1.58 12.72 -10.75
CA LYS A 16 -0.53 13.59 -11.31
C LYS A 16 -0.27 13.33 -12.81
N SER A 17 -0.06 12.07 -13.19
CA SER A 17 0.24 11.68 -14.57
C SER A 17 -0.88 12.07 -15.55
N HIS A 18 -2.14 11.97 -15.10
CA HIS A 18 -3.33 12.38 -15.88
C HIS A 18 -3.38 13.91 -16.05
N VAL A 19 -3.14 14.67 -14.98
CA VAL A 19 -3.07 16.14 -15.05
C VAL A 19 -1.95 16.58 -15.97
N VAL A 20 -0.75 15.99 -15.86
CA VAL A 20 0.39 16.32 -16.74
C VAL A 20 0.08 16.01 -18.21
N ALA A 21 -0.48 14.83 -18.50
CA ALA A 21 -0.87 14.47 -19.87
C ALA A 21 -1.94 15.43 -20.43
N GLY A 22 -2.97 15.74 -19.64
CA GLY A 22 -4.01 16.69 -20.02
C GLY A 22 -3.46 18.09 -20.28
N LEU A 23 -2.55 18.59 -19.44
CA LEU A 23 -1.91 19.90 -19.62
C LEU A 23 -1.03 19.92 -20.87
N CYS A 24 -0.27 18.87 -21.12
CA CYS A 24 0.53 18.74 -22.34
C CYS A 24 -0.36 18.78 -23.59
N ARG A 25 -1.47 18.04 -23.59
CA ARG A 25 -2.42 18.03 -24.71
C ARG A 25 -3.12 19.38 -24.90
N LEU A 26 -3.57 20.01 -23.82
CA LEU A 26 -4.20 21.32 -23.84
C LEU A 26 -3.27 22.38 -24.43
N LEU A 27 -2.03 22.48 -23.94
CA LEU A 27 -1.04 23.45 -24.42
C LEU A 27 -0.63 23.19 -25.87
N ALA A 28 -0.47 21.93 -26.26
CA ALA A 28 -0.16 21.56 -27.64
C ALA A 28 -1.27 21.99 -28.62
N ARG A 29 -2.55 21.81 -28.25
CA ARG A 29 -3.71 22.26 -29.04
C ARG A 29 -3.76 23.79 -29.20
N GLN A 30 -3.25 24.53 -28.22
CA GLN A 30 -3.09 25.99 -28.29
C GLN A 30 -1.87 26.43 -29.14
N GLY A 31 -1.12 25.49 -29.71
CA GLY A 31 0.09 25.77 -30.50
C GLY A 31 1.34 26.07 -29.65
N VAL A 32 1.30 25.81 -28.34
CA VAL A 32 2.48 25.93 -27.46
C VAL A 32 3.36 24.70 -27.66
N ARG A 33 4.65 24.92 -27.92
CA ARG A 33 5.62 23.82 -27.95
C ARG A 33 5.91 23.39 -26.52
N VAL A 34 5.20 22.38 -26.05
CA VAL A 34 5.30 21.85 -24.68
C VAL A 34 6.10 20.55 -24.67
N ALA A 35 6.89 20.32 -23.61
CA ALA A 35 7.51 19.04 -23.34
C ALA A 35 7.18 18.54 -21.92
N PRO A 36 6.88 17.24 -21.75
CA PRO A 36 6.76 16.66 -20.42
C PRO A 36 8.14 16.39 -19.82
N PHE A 37 8.21 16.33 -18.49
CA PHE A 37 9.43 15.98 -17.78
C PHE A 37 9.12 15.22 -16.49
N LYS A 38 9.81 14.10 -16.22
CA LYS A 38 9.78 13.43 -14.92
C LYS A 38 11.20 13.02 -14.57
N ALA A 39 11.80 13.72 -13.61
CA ALA A 39 13.20 13.57 -13.22
C ALA A 39 13.58 12.11 -12.96
N GLN A 40 12.71 11.40 -12.24
CA GLN A 40 12.86 9.98 -11.97
C GLN A 40 11.49 9.31 -12.04
N ASN A 41 11.42 8.22 -12.79
CA ASN A 41 10.29 7.31 -12.75
C ASN A 41 10.73 5.95 -12.19
N MET A 42 9.83 5.25 -11.49
CA MET A 42 10.01 3.87 -11.07
C MET A 42 8.92 3.02 -11.73
N SER A 43 9.27 2.25 -12.76
CA SER A 43 8.30 1.52 -13.56
C SER A 43 8.90 0.29 -14.24
N LEU A 44 8.08 -0.77 -14.36
CA LEU A 44 8.40 -1.96 -15.18
C LEU A 44 7.89 -1.83 -16.63
N ASN A 45 7.04 -0.84 -16.91
CA ASN A 45 6.49 -0.58 -18.25
C ASN A 45 7.32 0.51 -18.93
N SER A 46 7.79 0.24 -20.14
CA SER A 46 8.72 1.14 -20.81
C SER A 46 8.25 1.52 -22.21
N TRP A 47 8.65 2.73 -22.59
CA TRP A 47 8.58 3.23 -23.95
C TRP A 47 9.98 3.13 -24.58
N VAL A 48 10.05 2.61 -25.81
CA VAL A 48 11.29 2.61 -26.59
C VAL A 48 11.25 3.79 -27.56
N THR A 49 12.18 4.72 -27.37
CA THR A 49 12.35 5.91 -28.22
C THR A 49 12.86 5.53 -29.61
N ASP A 50 12.77 6.43 -30.58
CA ASP A 50 13.29 6.20 -31.93
C ASP A 50 14.81 5.92 -31.95
N ALA A 51 15.55 6.54 -31.03
CA ALA A 51 16.98 6.31 -30.83
C ALA A 51 17.31 4.94 -30.18
N GLY A 52 16.31 4.11 -29.87
CA GLY A 52 16.52 2.81 -29.22
C GLY A 52 16.81 2.92 -27.72
N HIS A 53 16.45 4.03 -27.08
CA HIS A 53 16.58 4.20 -25.64
C HIS A 53 15.27 3.94 -24.90
N GLU A 54 15.37 3.65 -23.61
CA GLU A 54 14.24 3.30 -22.75
C GLU A 54 13.87 4.43 -21.79
N ILE A 55 12.59 4.79 -21.77
CA ILE A 55 11.98 5.71 -20.79
C ILE A 55 10.73 5.09 -20.17
N GLY A 56 10.21 5.66 -19.07
CA GLY A 56 8.94 5.22 -18.49
C GLY A 56 7.76 5.36 -19.47
N ARG A 57 6.84 4.39 -19.49
CA ARG A 57 5.66 4.41 -20.38
C ARG A 57 4.82 5.68 -20.21
N ALA A 58 4.64 6.15 -18.98
CA ALA A 58 3.91 7.37 -18.68
C ALA A 58 4.50 8.61 -19.39
N GLN A 59 5.83 8.74 -19.44
CA GLN A 59 6.47 9.88 -20.13
C GLN A 59 6.36 9.75 -21.64
N GLY A 60 6.38 8.52 -22.18
CA GLY A 60 6.04 8.28 -23.58
C GLY A 60 4.63 8.76 -23.93
N VAL A 61 3.64 8.43 -23.12
CA VAL A 61 2.25 8.89 -23.30
C VAL A 61 2.11 10.40 -23.11
N GLN A 62 2.82 11.01 -22.17
CA GLN A 62 2.82 12.46 -22.00
C GLN A 62 3.47 13.18 -23.20
N ALA A 63 4.47 12.57 -23.83
CA ALA A 63 5.10 13.11 -25.04
C ALA A 63 4.16 13.01 -26.24
N LEU A 64 3.42 11.89 -26.37
CA LEU A 64 2.29 11.81 -27.31
C LEU A 64 1.23 12.88 -27.01
N ALA A 65 0.92 13.13 -25.75
CA ALA A 65 -0.02 14.19 -25.36
C ALA A 65 0.46 15.57 -25.82
N ALA A 66 1.76 15.84 -25.70
CA ALA A 66 2.40 17.06 -26.18
C ALA A 66 2.59 17.12 -27.72
N GLY A 67 2.35 16.03 -28.45
CA GLY A 67 2.56 15.97 -29.90
C GLY A 67 4.05 15.97 -30.30
N VAL A 68 4.92 15.44 -29.45
CA VAL A 68 6.38 15.43 -29.63
C VAL A 68 6.95 14.01 -29.54
N GLU A 69 8.10 13.77 -30.16
CA GLU A 69 8.76 12.47 -30.09
C GLU A 69 9.28 12.20 -28.67
N PRO A 70 8.95 11.04 -28.06
CA PRO A 70 9.48 10.67 -26.76
C PRO A 70 11.01 10.54 -26.78
N GLU A 71 11.69 11.20 -25.83
CA GLU A 71 13.15 11.20 -25.71
C GLU A 71 13.63 11.08 -24.26
N VAL A 72 14.89 10.66 -24.08
CA VAL A 72 15.48 10.39 -22.76
C VAL A 72 15.54 11.60 -21.83
N ALA A 73 15.60 12.82 -22.38
CA ALA A 73 15.58 14.04 -21.59
C ALA A 73 14.25 14.22 -20.82
N MET A 74 13.15 13.67 -21.33
CA MET A 74 11.84 13.71 -20.67
C MET A 74 11.76 12.78 -19.46
N ASN A 75 12.62 11.76 -19.38
CA ASN A 75 12.76 10.89 -18.22
C ASN A 75 14.24 10.47 -18.03
N PRO A 76 15.08 11.33 -17.46
CA PRO A 76 16.53 11.09 -17.40
C PRO A 76 16.92 9.95 -16.47
N ILE A 77 16.09 9.63 -15.45
CA ILE A 77 16.32 8.50 -14.56
C ILE A 77 15.11 7.56 -14.58
N LEU A 78 15.33 6.29 -14.90
CA LEU A 78 14.32 5.25 -14.84
C LEU A 78 14.80 4.13 -13.91
N LEU A 79 14.08 3.93 -12.81
CA LEU A 79 14.29 2.85 -11.87
C LEU A 79 13.40 1.66 -12.27
N LYS A 80 14.00 0.48 -12.38
CA LYS A 80 13.26 -0.77 -12.57
C LYS A 80 13.43 -1.67 -11.36
N PRO A 81 12.37 -1.83 -10.55
CA PRO A 81 12.41 -2.76 -9.42
C PRO A 81 12.84 -4.15 -9.87
N THR A 82 13.68 -4.78 -9.06
CA THR A 82 14.06 -6.19 -9.20
C THR A 82 13.69 -6.95 -7.92
N GLY A 83 13.64 -8.29 -7.98
CA GLY A 83 13.13 -9.12 -6.88
C GLY A 83 13.97 -9.14 -5.59
N GLU A 84 15.10 -8.44 -5.53
CA GLU A 84 16.07 -8.50 -4.40
C GLU A 84 16.16 -7.19 -3.59
N ARG A 85 15.05 -6.45 -3.43
CA ARG A 85 15.04 -5.10 -2.80
C ARG A 85 16.00 -4.10 -3.47
N ALA A 86 16.31 -4.34 -4.74
CA ALA A 86 17.17 -3.50 -5.56
C ALA A 86 16.39 -2.97 -6.78
N SER A 87 16.97 -1.98 -7.45
CA SER A 87 16.47 -1.46 -8.72
C SER A 87 17.61 -1.33 -9.71
N GLN A 88 17.34 -1.71 -10.97
CA GLN A 88 18.19 -1.29 -12.07
C GLN A 88 17.98 0.20 -12.31
N VAL A 89 19.05 0.97 -12.22
CA VAL A 89 19.08 2.40 -12.51
C VAL A 89 19.48 2.58 -13.97
N VAL A 90 18.58 3.16 -14.76
CA VAL A 90 18.82 3.58 -16.13
C VAL A 90 18.98 5.10 -16.14
N VAL A 91 20.10 5.59 -16.66
CA VAL A 91 20.43 7.01 -16.75
C VAL A 91 20.53 7.39 -18.21
N MET A 92 19.75 8.39 -18.64
CA MET A 92 19.66 8.86 -20.03
C MET A 92 19.45 7.73 -21.03
N GLY A 93 18.60 6.75 -20.67
CA GLY A 93 18.28 5.61 -21.53
C GLY A 93 19.27 4.45 -21.50
N HIS A 94 20.38 4.56 -20.77
CA HIS A 94 21.40 3.53 -20.66
C HIS A 94 21.42 2.87 -19.28
N PRO A 95 21.56 1.54 -19.18
CA PRO A 95 21.80 0.86 -17.90
C PRO A 95 23.05 1.43 -17.24
N TRP A 96 22.92 1.89 -16.00
CA TRP A 96 24.01 2.51 -15.25
C TRP A 96 24.49 1.62 -14.10
N ALA A 97 23.58 1.20 -13.22
CA ALA A 97 23.91 0.35 -12.07
C ALA A 97 22.69 -0.46 -11.60
N GLN A 98 22.94 -1.44 -10.72
CA GLN A 98 21.90 -2.10 -9.94
C GLN A 98 22.16 -1.78 -8.46
N LEU A 99 21.25 -1.02 -7.84
CA LEU A 99 21.44 -0.45 -6.51
C LEU A 99 20.26 -0.80 -5.61
N ASP A 100 20.52 -1.04 -4.33
CA ASP A 100 19.47 -1.05 -3.30
C ASP A 100 19.05 0.38 -2.93
N ALA A 101 18.03 0.52 -2.08
CA ALA A 101 17.50 1.83 -1.70
C ALA A 101 18.53 2.74 -0.99
N VAL A 102 19.47 2.15 -0.24
CA VAL A 102 20.49 2.89 0.52
C VAL A 102 21.57 3.38 -0.44
N ALA A 103 22.14 2.48 -1.24
CA ALA A 103 23.14 2.83 -2.25
C ALA A 103 22.58 3.83 -3.27
N TYR A 104 21.31 3.70 -3.66
CA TYR A 104 20.66 4.68 -4.53
C TYR A 104 20.56 6.06 -3.88
N HIS A 105 20.29 6.13 -2.57
CA HIS A 105 20.22 7.38 -1.83
C HIS A 105 21.56 8.14 -1.86
N ASP A 106 22.68 7.42 -1.73
CA ASP A 106 24.03 8.00 -1.74
C ASP A 106 24.42 8.57 -3.12
N GLU A 107 23.86 8.03 -4.21
CA GLU A 107 24.14 8.45 -5.59
C GLU A 107 23.28 9.66 -6.05
N LYS A 108 22.22 10.00 -5.32
CA LYS A 108 21.30 11.09 -5.68
C LYS A 108 21.97 12.45 -5.94
N PRO A 109 23.03 12.87 -5.21
CA PRO A 109 23.72 14.13 -5.51
C PRO A 109 24.32 14.17 -6.91
N GLN A 110 24.90 13.07 -7.40
CA GLN A 110 25.43 12.96 -8.75
C GLN A 110 24.30 12.97 -9.79
N LEU A 111 23.26 12.17 -9.53
CA LEU A 111 22.10 12.06 -10.42
C LEU A 111 21.32 13.38 -10.57
N ARG A 112 21.34 14.23 -9.54
CA ARG A 112 20.73 15.57 -9.58
C ARG A 112 21.31 16.46 -10.69
N GLY A 113 22.61 16.35 -10.98
CA GLY A 113 23.24 17.09 -12.08
C GLY A 113 22.63 16.72 -13.43
N VAL A 114 22.52 15.42 -13.70
CA VAL A 114 21.91 14.88 -14.94
C VAL A 114 20.47 15.34 -15.11
N VAL A 115 19.69 15.33 -14.03
CA VAL A 115 18.28 15.79 -14.03
C VAL A 115 18.18 17.27 -14.38
N LEU A 116 19.00 18.12 -13.77
CA LEU A 116 18.98 19.56 -14.01
C LEU A 116 19.44 19.91 -15.43
N GLU A 117 20.44 19.20 -15.96
CA GLU A 117 20.91 19.35 -17.34
C GLU A 117 19.82 18.95 -18.35
N ALA A 118 19.18 17.80 -18.16
CA ALA A 118 18.08 17.35 -19.03
C ALA A 118 16.89 18.33 -19.01
N LEU A 119 16.53 18.84 -17.82
CA LEU A 119 15.47 19.84 -17.69
C LEU A 119 15.86 21.17 -18.36
N ALA A 120 17.11 21.62 -18.20
CA ALA A 120 17.59 22.84 -18.82
C ALA A 120 17.61 22.74 -20.35
N ASP A 121 18.01 21.59 -20.91
CA ASP A 121 17.97 21.32 -22.34
C ASP A 121 16.55 21.39 -22.91
N LEU A 122 15.58 20.72 -22.27
CA LEU A 122 14.18 20.81 -22.68
C LEU A 122 13.66 22.24 -22.63
N ARG A 123 13.96 22.99 -21.56
CA ARG A 123 13.56 24.39 -21.42
C ARG A 123 14.22 25.34 -22.43
N ALA A 124 15.34 24.96 -23.02
CA ALA A 124 15.99 25.74 -24.07
C ALA A 124 15.29 25.53 -25.44
N ARG A 125 14.69 24.35 -25.67
CA ARG A 125 14.10 23.96 -26.96
C ARG A 125 12.58 24.18 -27.02
N PHE A 126 11.89 23.99 -25.90
CA PHE A 126 10.44 24.08 -25.76
C PHE A 126 10.02 25.39 -25.09
N ASP A 127 8.81 25.84 -25.41
CA ASP A 127 8.27 27.07 -24.83
C ASP A 127 7.81 26.81 -23.38
N VAL A 128 7.21 25.65 -23.11
CA VAL A 128 6.78 25.24 -21.75
C VAL A 128 7.27 23.84 -21.43
N VAL A 129 7.76 23.63 -20.21
CA VAL A 129 8.02 22.28 -19.68
C VAL A 129 7.08 21.98 -18.52
N VAL A 130 6.32 20.89 -18.62
CA VAL A 130 5.42 20.42 -17.55
C VAL A 130 6.09 19.24 -16.85
N ALA A 131 6.60 19.50 -15.65
CA ALA A 131 7.28 18.53 -14.82
C ALA A 131 6.30 17.76 -13.92
N GLU A 132 6.41 16.44 -13.85
CA GLU A 132 5.64 15.59 -12.93
C GLU A 132 6.47 15.26 -11.68
N GLY A 133 5.85 15.39 -10.51
CA GLY A 133 6.39 14.90 -9.24
C GLY A 133 6.23 13.39 -9.05
N ALA A 134 6.91 12.81 -8.05
CA ALA A 134 6.78 11.40 -7.69
C ALA A 134 6.42 11.24 -6.21
N GLY A 135 5.52 10.30 -5.89
CA GLY A 135 5.03 10.13 -4.51
C GLY A 135 4.29 11.36 -3.98
N GLY A 136 4.39 11.57 -2.66
CA GLY A 136 3.97 12.80 -1.98
C GLY A 136 5.06 13.89 -2.05
N CYS A 137 4.68 15.15 -2.16
CA CYS A 137 5.65 16.25 -2.29
C CYS A 137 6.16 16.82 -0.95
N ALA A 138 5.68 16.28 0.17
CA ALA A 138 5.99 16.75 1.53
C ALA A 138 6.52 15.61 2.43
N GLU A 139 7.26 14.67 1.84
CA GLU A 139 7.94 13.59 2.57
C GLU A 139 9.13 14.17 3.35
N ILE A 140 8.87 14.69 4.55
CA ILE A 140 9.84 15.46 5.35
C ILE A 140 11.16 14.71 5.61
N ASN A 141 11.11 13.38 5.66
CA ASN A 141 12.27 12.50 5.82
C ASN A 141 13.12 12.38 4.53
N LEU A 142 12.59 12.75 3.36
CA LEU A 142 13.26 12.64 2.06
C LEU A 142 13.64 14.00 1.45
N LEU A 143 13.09 15.12 1.95
CA LEU A 143 13.23 16.46 1.37
C LEU A 143 14.67 16.87 1.06
N ALA A 144 15.63 16.58 1.96
CA ALA A 144 17.02 16.98 1.79
C ALA A 144 17.68 16.39 0.52
N HIS A 145 17.22 15.22 0.09
CA HIS A 145 17.76 14.47 -1.05
C HIS A 145 16.69 14.22 -2.12
N ASP A 146 15.62 15.01 -2.13
CA ASP A 146 14.56 14.90 -3.13
C ASP A 146 15.02 15.56 -4.45
N LEU A 147 15.02 14.79 -5.52
CA LEU A 147 15.33 15.22 -6.89
C LEU A 147 14.11 15.19 -7.83
N VAL A 148 12.92 14.88 -7.28
CA VAL A 148 11.71 14.56 -8.02
C VAL A 148 10.51 15.43 -7.66
N ASN A 149 10.51 16.21 -6.57
CA ASN A 149 9.40 17.10 -6.18
C ASN A 149 9.84 18.56 -5.97
N LEU A 150 9.37 19.20 -4.89
CA LEU A 150 9.52 20.64 -4.65
C LEU A 150 10.98 21.11 -4.57
N PRO A 151 11.95 20.33 -4.05
CA PRO A 151 13.36 20.75 -4.11
C PRO A 151 13.93 20.84 -5.53
N LEU A 152 13.43 20.01 -6.46
CA LEU A 152 13.73 20.16 -7.89
C LEU A 152 13.07 21.43 -8.44
N ALA A 153 11.79 21.65 -8.14
CA ALA A 153 11.05 22.83 -8.57
C ALA A 153 11.78 24.12 -8.14
N HIS A 154 12.19 24.17 -6.87
CA HIS A 154 12.96 25.26 -6.30
C HIS A 154 14.28 25.48 -7.02
N ALA A 155 15.08 24.41 -7.21
CA ALA A 155 16.38 24.48 -7.87
C ALA A 155 16.28 24.91 -9.35
N ALA A 156 15.20 24.54 -10.04
CA ALA A 156 14.95 24.89 -11.43
C ALA A 156 14.10 26.18 -11.60
N GLY A 157 13.71 26.85 -10.51
CA GLY A 157 12.84 28.02 -10.54
C GLY A 157 11.46 27.76 -11.16
N LEU A 158 10.95 26.53 -11.05
CA LEU A 158 9.61 26.15 -11.51
C LEU A 158 8.58 26.42 -10.41
N PRO A 159 7.45 27.08 -10.71
CA PRO A 159 6.30 27.09 -9.81
C PRO A 159 5.67 25.70 -9.75
N ALA A 160 5.03 25.36 -8.62
CA ALA A 160 4.39 24.07 -8.42
C ALA A 160 2.89 24.18 -8.13
N VAL A 161 2.11 23.23 -8.63
CA VAL A 161 0.75 22.94 -8.20
C VAL A 161 0.71 21.60 -7.48
N VAL A 162 -0.12 21.47 -6.44
CA VAL A 162 -0.25 20.21 -5.68
C VAL A 162 -1.65 19.63 -5.93
N VAL A 163 -1.67 18.40 -6.46
CA VAL A 163 -2.88 17.63 -6.72
C VAL A 163 -3.24 16.80 -5.48
N GLY A 164 -4.48 16.91 -5.02
CA GLY A 164 -5.04 16.11 -3.92
C GLY A 164 -6.18 15.21 -4.40
N ASP A 165 -6.27 14.01 -3.85
CA ASP A 165 -7.34 13.04 -4.15
C ASP A 165 -8.48 13.18 -3.13
N ILE A 166 -9.68 13.57 -3.57
CA ILE A 166 -10.85 13.69 -2.69
C ILE A 166 -11.64 12.39 -2.52
N ASP A 167 -11.50 11.44 -3.44
CA ASP A 167 -12.20 10.14 -3.40
C ASP A 167 -11.72 9.31 -2.21
N ARG A 168 -10.44 9.43 -1.85
CA ARG A 168 -9.85 8.81 -0.65
C ARG A 168 -10.24 9.49 0.66
N GLY A 169 -10.95 10.62 0.62
CA GLY A 169 -11.26 11.45 1.78
C GLY A 169 -10.07 12.28 2.29
N GLY A 170 -10.36 13.30 3.11
CA GLY A 170 -9.32 14.09 3.79
C GLY A 170 -8.51 15.06 2.91
N VAL A 171 -8.91 15.32 1.66
CA VAL A 171 -8.11 16.10 0.69
C VAL A 171 -7.67 17.48 1.18
N PHE A 172 -8.53 18.22 1.88
CA PHE A 172 -8.19 19.55 2.38
C PHE A 172 -7.11 19.48 3.46
N ALA A 173 -7.14 18.45 4.31
CA ALA A 173 -6.12 18.22 5.32
C ALA A 173 -4.81 17.77 4.67
N ALA A 174 -4.87 16.92 3.65
CA ALA A 174 -3.69 16.48 2.90
C ALA A 174 -3.01 17.66 2.17
N LEU A 175 -3.78 18.51 1.47
CA LEU A 175 -3.27 19.70 0.80
C LEU A 175 -2.70 20.73 1.79
N TYR A 176 -3.44 21.04 2.85
CA TYR A 176 -2.98 21.95 3.90
C TYR A 176 -1.73 21.42 4.59
N GLY A 177 -1.74 20.16 5.03
CA GLY A 177 -0.63 19.50 5.72
C GLY A 177 0.62 19.45 4.84
N SER A 178 0.45 19.11 3.55
CA SER A 178 1.56 19.11 2.59
C SER A 178 2.25 20.46 2.48
N VAL A 179 1.52 21.58 2.62
CA VAL A 179 2.10 22.93 2.58
C VAL A 179 2.60 23.38 3.95
N ALA A 180 1.92 22.99 5.03
CA ALA A 180 2.24 23.39 6.39
C ALA A 180 3.51 22.72 6.93
N LEU A 181 3.85 21.52 6.43
CA LEU A 181 5.06 20.77 6.81
C LEU A 181 6.33 21.21 6.08
N LEU A 182 6.21 22.04 5.03
CA LEU A 182 7.37 22.45 4.23
C LEU A 182 8.16 23.57 4.91
N PRO A 183 9.50 23.56 4.75
CA PRO A 183 10.32 24.74 4.99
C PRO A 183 9.83 25.94 4.15
N ASP A 184 10.02 27.15 4.67
CA ASP A 184 9.53 28.39 4.04
C ASP A 184 9.96 28.53 2.58
N GLU A 185 11.20 28.18 2.26
CA GLU A 185 11.77 28.24 0.91
C GLU A 185 10.99 27.39 -0.11
N LEU A 186 10.59 26.17 0.26
CA LEU A 186 9.82 25.28 -0.61
C LEU A 186 8.33 25.65 -0.62
N ARG A 187 7.82 26.17 0.51
CA ARG A 187 6.45 26.65 0.61
C ARG A 187 6.15 27.76 -0.40
N THR A 188 7.12 28.63 -0.68
CA THR A 188 6.96 29.72 -1.67
C THR A 188 6.80 29.23 -3.11
N VAL A 189 7.26 28.01 -3.41
CA VAL A 189 7.19 27.41 -4.73
C VAL A 189 5.78 26.91 -5.06
N VAL A 190 4.97 26.59 -4.05
CA VAL A 190 3.60 26.11 -4.25
C VAL A 190 2.67 27.29 -4.57
N ARG A 191 2.08 27.27 -5.76
CA ARG A 191 1.27 28.37 -6.33
C ARG A 191 -0.20 28.05 -6.53
N GLY A 192 -0.59 26.78 -6.44
CA GLY A 192 -1.99 26.40 -6.54
C GLY A 192 -2.27 24.96 -6.10
N PHE A 193 -3.53 24.70 -5.78
CA PHE A 193 -4.05 23.36 -5.52
C PHE A 193 -4.98 22.92 -6.63
N VAL A 194 -4.97 21.62 -6.91
CA VAL A 194 -5.97 20.96 -7.76
C VAL A 194 -6.60 19.86 -6.93
N VAL A 195 -7.91 19.95 -6.70
CA VAL A 195 -8.67 18.86 -6.09
C VAL A 195 -9.10 17.93 -7.21
N ASN A 196 -8.76 16.65 -7.13
CA ASN A 196 -9.02 15.68 -8.19
C ASN A 196 -9.96 14.58 -7.71
N LYS A 197 -10.59 13.86 -8.65
CA LYS A 197 -11.46 12.70 -8.43
C LYS A 197 -12.75 13.01 -7.66
N PHE A 198 -13.31 14.20 -7.86
CA PHE A 198 -14.52 14.61 -7.17
C PHE A 198 -15.79 13.92 -7.71
N ARG A 199 -16.57 13.29 -6.83
CA ARG A 199 -17.87 12.70 -7.17
C ARG A 199 -19.01 13.61 -6.70
N GLY A 200 -19.95 13.91 -7.60
CA GLY A 200 -21.15 14.68 -7.28
C GLY A 200 -21.10 16.14 -7.75
N ASP A 201 -21.90 17.00 -7.12
CA ASP A 201 -22.02 18.42 -7.44
C ASP A 201 -20.95 19.25 -6.71
N PRO A 202 -20.07 19.98 -7.43
CA PRO A 202 -19.03 20.82 -6.81
C PRO A 202 -19.58 21.86 -5.84
N ALA A 203 -20.85 22.27 -5.97
CA ALA A 203 -21.50 23.18 -5.02
C ALA A 203 -21.52 22.64 -3.58
N LEU A 204 -21.45 21.31 -3.40
CA LEU A 204 -21.37 20.66 -2.08
C LEU A 204 -20.07 20.95 -1.34
N LEU A 205 -19.02 21.42 -2.03
CA LEU A 205 -17.78 21.85 -1.39
C LEU A 205 -17.94 23.17 -0.63
N GLY A 206 -19.00 23.94 -0.91
CA GLY A 206 -19.27 25.23 -0.27
C GLY A 206 -18.03 26.12 -0.23
N ASP A 207 -17.71 26.66 0.96
CA ASP A 207 -16.57 27.56 1.17
C ASP A 207 -15.25 26.82 1.49
N ALA A 208 -15.17 25.50 1.34
CA ALA A 208 -14.02 24.71 1.78
C ALA A 208 -12.71 25.09 1.06
N THR A 209 -12.76 25.36 -0.25
CA THR A 209 -11.60 25.82 -1.03
C THR A 209 -11.13 27.22 -0.61
N THR A 210 -12.08 28.11 -0.30
CA THR A 210 -11.81 29.45 0.25
C THR A 210 -11.14 29.36 1.62
N GLU A 211 -11.62 28.48 2.50
CA GLU A 211 -11.04 28.27 3.82
C GLU A 211 -9.64 27.65 3.74
N LEU A 212 -9.42 26.69 2.83
CA LEU A 212 -8.10 26.13 2.55
C LEU A 212 -7.13 27.24 2.09
N GLN A 213 -7.56 28.11 1.19
CA GLN A 213 -6.75 29.24 0.74
C GLN A 213 -6.43 30.21 1.87
N ARG A 214 -7.40 30.53 2.73
CA ARG A 214 -7.21 31.43 3.88
C ARG A 214 -6.16 30.89 4.85
N ARG A 215 -6.12 29.57 5.08
CA ARG A 215 -5.18 28.91 6.00
C ARG A 215 -3.80 28.67 5.39
N SER A 216 -3.75 28.19 4.15
CA SER A 216 -2.51 27.81 3.50
C SER A 216 -1.79 29.01 2.85
N GLY A 217 -2.55 30.03 2.45
CA GLY A 217 -2.09 31.12 1.58
C GLY A 217 -1.97 30.73 0.10
N VAL A 218 -2.49 29.57 -0.30
CA VAL A 218 -2.39 29.00 -1.66
C VAL A 218 -3.80 28.83 -2.25
N PRO A 219 -4.09 29.35 -3.46
CA PRO A 219 -5.42 29.24 -4.07
C PRO A 219 -5.70 27.83 -4.58
N THR A 220 -6.99 27.46 -4.63
CA THR A 220 -7.43 26.26 -5.37
C THR A 220 -7.74 26.67 -6.81
N LEU A 221 -7.06 26.07 -7.78
CA LEU A 221 -7.20 26.38 -9.21
C LEU A 221 -8.40 25.67 -9.85
N GLY A 222 -8.88 24.59 -9.25
CA GLY A 222 -10.04 23.88 -9.76
C GLY A 222 -10.31 22.57 -9.05
N VAL A 223 -11.47 22.01 -9.36
CA VAL A 223 -11.96 20.72 -8.83
C VAL A 223 -12.29 19.84 -10.03
N LEU A 224 -11.47 18.82 -10.27
CA LEU A 224 -11.64 17.89 -11.37
C LEU A 224 -12.61 16.77 -10.95
N PRO A 225 -13.60 16.45 -11.79
CA PRO A 225 -14.56 15.38 -11.49
C PRO A 225 -13.90 14.00 -11.59
N TRP A 226 -14.51 13.02 -10.94
CA TRP A 226 -14.27 11.62 -11.20
C TRP A 226 -14.80 11.24 -12.58
N VAL A 227 -14.00 10.53 -13.37
CA VAL A 227 -14.40 10.04 -14.69
C VAL A 227 -14.04 8.56 -14.81
N ASP A 228 -15.04 7.70 -14.92
CA ASP A 228 -14.88 6.22 -14.96
C ASP A 228 -14.18 5.72 -16.24
N ASP A 229 -14.23 6.51 -17.32
CA ASP A 229 -13.87 6.09 -18.69
C ASP A 229 -12.61 6.79 -19.24
N VAL A 230 -11.75 7.32 -18.38
CA VAL A 230 -10.45 7.87 -18.77
C VAL A 230 -9.35 6.87 -18.41
N ALA A 231 -8.89 6.14 -19.42
CA ALA A 231 -7.82 5.14 -19.28
C ALA A 231 -6.57 5.63 -20.02
N LEU A 232 -5.50 5.91 -19.27
CA LEU A 232 -4.16 6.06 -19.81
C LEU A 232 -3.41 4.73 -19.73
N ASP A 233 -2.39 4.55 -20.58
CA ASP A 233 -1.50 3.40 -20.51
C ASP A 233 -0.95 3.23 -19.08
N ALA A 234 -1.07 2.02 -18.53
CA ALA A 234 -0.67 1.74 -17.16
C ALA A 234 0.82 2.05 -16.90
N GLU A 235 1.09 2.82 -15.86
CA GLU A 235 2.46 3.17 -15.45
C GLU A 235 3.15 2.01 -14.71
N ASP A 236 2.43 1.26 -13.88
CA ASP A 236 2.98 0.15 -13.09
C ASP A 236 1.95 -0.97 -12.84
N SER A 237 2.31 -1.96 -12.01
CA SER A 237 1.44 -3.07 -11.64
C SER A 237 0.32 -2.68 -10.66
N LEU A 238 0.40 -1.53 -9.98
CA LEU A 238 -0.69 -1.03 -9.13
C LEU A 238 -1.87 -0.53 -9.98
N ALA A 239 -1.57 -0.02 -11.18
CA ALA A 239 -2.57 0.36 -12.18
C ALA A 239 -3.33 -0.83 -12.81
N LEU A 240 -2.95 -2.09 -12.52
CA LEU A 240 -3.62 -3.29 -13.06
C LEU A 240 -5.08 -3.46 -12.60
N ALA A 241 -5.45 -2.83 -11.48
CA ALA A 241 -6.81 -2.83 -10.96
C ALA A 241 -7.68 -1.70 -11.55
N GLY A 242 -7.09 -0.79 -12.35
CA GLY A 242 -7.77 0.36 -12.94
C GLY A 242 -8.57 0.05 -14.21
N PRO A 243 -9.38 1.02 -14.69
CA PRO A 243 -10.12 0.89 -15.94
C PRO A 243 -9.17 0.76 -17.14
N ARG A 244 -9.50 -0.14 -18.07
CA ARG A 244 -8.80 -0.29 -19.36
C ARG A 244 -9.61 0.37 -20.48
N PRO A 245 -8.97 0.77 -21.60
CA PRO A 245 -9.68 1.28 -22.76
C PRO A 245 -10.75 0.27 -23.22
N ARG A 246 -11.97 0.75 -23.43
CA ARG A 246 -13.10 -0.03 -23.96
C ARG A 246 -13.79 0.78 -25.04
N ALA A 247 -14.22 0.11 -26.10
CA ALA A 247 -15.04 0.74 -27.13
C ALA A 247 -16.40 1.17 -26.56
N SER A 248 -16.91 2.31 -27.03
CA SER A 248 -18.27 2.75 -26.77
C SER A 248 -19.26 1.89 -27.57
N GLY A 249 -20.18 1.21 -26.88
CA GLY A 249 -21.18 0.36 -27.54
C GLY A 249 -21.92 -0.59 -26.59
N ALA A 250 -23.02 -1.17 -27.06
CA ALA A 250 -23.75 -2.19 -26.32
C ALA A 250 -22.89 -3.46 -26.13
N PRO A 251 -22.99 -4.17 -24.99
CA PRO A 251 -22.29 -5.43 -24.79
C PRO A 251 -22.63 -6.42 -25.90
N VAL A 252 -21.61 -6.92 -26.60
CA VAL A 252 -21.78 -7.97 -27.60
C VAL A 252 -21.92 -9.31 -26.86
N PRO A 253 -22.96 -10.12 -27.14
CA PRO A 253 -23.04 -11.51 -26.66
C PRO A 253 -21.83 -12.32 -27.15
N ASP A 254 -21.41 -13.34 -26.40
CA ASP A 254 -20.38 -14.32 -26.80
C ASP A 254 -18.96 -13.75 -27.05
N ARG A 255 -18.47 -12.91 -26.13
CA ARG A 255 -17.09 -12.38 -26.14
C ARG A 255 -16.05 -13.51 -26.02
N LEU A 256 -14.90 -13.31 -26.66
CA LEU A 256 -13.73 -14.14 -26.42
C LEU A 256 -13.21 -13.94 -24.99
N ASP A 257 -13.01 -15.04 -24.28
CA ASP A 257 -12.37 -15.04 -22.97
C ASP A 257 -10.84 -15.07 -23.14
N ILE A 258 -10.19 -13.96 -22.80
CA ILE A 258 -8.73 -13.81 -22.83
C ILE A 258 -8.21 -13.80 -21.40
N ALA A 259 -7.65 -14.94 -20.98
CA ALA A 259 -7.02 -15.10 -19.68
C ALA A 259 -5.55 -14.70 -19.73
N VAL A 260 -5.16 -13.70 -18.96
CA VAL A 260 -3.78 -13.23 -18.88
C VAL A 260 -3.19 -13.63 -17.53
N VAL A 261 -2.06 -14.34 -17.54
CA VAL A 261 -1.37 -14.69 -16.29
C VAL A 261 -0.76 -13.43 -15.68
N ARG A 262 -1.18 -13.10 -14.45
CA ARG A 262 -0.64 -11.97 -13.68
C ARG A 262 0.60 -12.43 -12.93
N PHE A 263 1.75 -12.34 -13.59
CA PHE A 263 3.03 -12.64 -12.94
C PHE A 263 3.34 -11.64 -11.81
N PRO A 264 4.06 -12.06 -10.75
CA PRO A 264 4.50 -11.16 -9.69
C PRO A 264 5.34 -9.97 -10.20
N HIS A 265 6.17 -10.18 -11.22
CA HIS A 265 7.03 -9.15 -11.83
C HIS A 265 6.61 -8.83 -13.28
N ILE A 266 5.30 -8.86 -13.55
CA ILE A 266 4.72 -8.52 -14.85
C ILE A 266 5.22 -7.16 -15.35
N ALA A 267 5.58 -7.10 -16.63
CA ALA A 267 6.17 -5.94 -17.28
C ALA A 267 5.57 -5.72 -18.67
N ASN A 268 5.51 -4.45 -19.11
CA ASN A 268 4.88 -4.01 -20.35
C ASN A 268 3.43 -4.50 -20.51
N VAL A 269 2.65 -4.45 -19.43
CA VAL A 269 1.26 -4.95 -19.44
C VAL A 269 0.34 -4.21 -20.42
N THR A 270 0.80 -3.07 -20.95
CA THR A 270 0.13 -2.28 -21.99
C THR A 270 -0.11 -3.03 -23.29
N ASP A 271 0.59 -4.15 -23.55
CA ASP A 271 0.28 -5.04 -24.68
C ASP A 271 -1.19 -5.50 -24.70
N LEU A 272 -1.83 -5.54 -23.53
CA LEU A 272 -3.20 -6.00 -23.33
C LEU A 272 -4.23 -4.90 -23.56
N ASP A 273 -3.83 -3.64 -23.59
CA ASP A 273 -4.76 -2.50 -23.67
C ASP A 273 -5.46 -2.47 -25.02
N ALA A 274 -4.72 -2.76 -26.09
CA ALA A 274 -5.28 -2.86 -27.44
C ALA A 274 -6.26 -4.03 -27.57
N LEU A 275 -6.01 -5.16 -26.90
CA LEU A 275 -6.95 -6.28 -26.84
C LEU A 275 -8.22 -5.93 -26.06
N SER A 276 -8.09 -5.13 -25.00
CA SER A 276 -9.21 -4.72 -24.15
C SER A 276 -10.16 -3.74 -24.85
N LEU A 277 -9.67 -3.04 -25.88
CA LEU A 277 -10.48 -2.12 -26.69
C LEU A 277 -11.53 -2.85 -27.55
N GLU A 278 -11.28 -4.11 -27.92
CA GLU A 278 -12.11 -4.86 -28.86
C GLU A 278 -13.46 -5.27 -28.23
N PRO A 279 -14.62 -4.85 -28.79
CA PRO A 279 -15.94 -5.12 -28.20
C PRO A 279 -16.25 -6.62 -28.00
N GLY A 280 -15.68 -7.46 -28.87
CA GLY A 280 -15.85 -8.91 -28.88
C GLY A 280 -14.83 -9.67 -28.01
N ALA A 281 -14.04 -8.98 -27.19
CA ALA A 281 -13.05 -9.59 -26.32
C ALA A 281 -13.26 -9.17 -24.85
N GLU A 282 -13.01 -10.11 -23.95
CA GLU A 282 -12.97 -9.87 -22.51
C GLU A 282 -11.60 -10.28 -21.98
N VAL A 283 -10.83 -9.31 -21.49
CA VAL A 283 -9.50 -9.54 -20.92
C VAL A 283 -9.60 -9.58 -19.41
N ARG A 284 -9.12 -10.67 -18.80
CA ARG A 284 -9.08 -10.85 -17.34
C ARG A 284 -7.73 -11.35 -16.86
N LEU A 285 -7.34 -10.92 -15.67
CA LEU A 285 -6.10 -11.33 -15.01
C LEU A 285 -6.32 -12.60 -14.17
N VAL A 286 -5.36 -13.53 -14.22
CA VAL A 286 -5.41 -14.82 -13.52
C VAL A 286 -4.14 -15.04 -12.71
N GLU A 287 -4.29 -15.36 -11.42
CA GLU A 287 -3.17 -15.61 -10.50
C GLU A 287 -3.09 -17.06 -9.99
N ARG A 288 -4.14 -17.85 -10.19
CA ARG A 288 -4.27 -19.21 -9.64
C ARG A 288 -4.99 -20.13 -10.61
N ALA A 289 -4.60 -21.40 -10.66
CA ALA A 289 -5.16 -22.39 -11.58
C ALA A 289 -6.70 -22.49 -11.53
N SER A 290 -7.29 -22.39 -10.34
CA SER A 290 -8.75 -22.44 -10.16
C SER A 290 -9.51 -21.30 -10.83
N ALA A 291 -8.86 -20.16 -11.06
CA ALA A 291 -9.44 -19.02 -11.74
C ALA A 291 -9.23 -19.05 -13.27
N LEU A 292 -8.48 -20.03 -13.81
CA LEU A 292 -8.20 -20.08 -15.25
C LEU A 292 -9.45 -20.43 -16.07
N GLY A 293 -10.31 -21.33 -15.60
CA GLY A 293 -11.53 -21.70 -16.34
C GLY A 293 -11.22 -22.37 -17.69
N ARG A 294 -11.97 -21.98 -18.74
CA ARG A 294 -11.81 -22.47 -20.12
C ARG A 294 -11.70 -21.29 -21.09
N PRO A 295 -10.57 -20.57 -21.08
CA PRO A 295 -10.41 -19.39 -21.90
C PRO A 295 -10.24 -19.76 -23.38
N ASP A 296 -10.56 -18.83 -24.26
CA ASP A 296 -10.33 -18.96 -25.71
C ASP A 296 -8.86 -18.66 -26.05
N LEU A 297 -8.23 -17.75 -25.29
CA LEU A 297 -6.82 -17.38 -25.38
C LEU A 297 -6.19 -17.27 -23.99
N VAL A 298 -4.99 -17.83 -23.83
CA VAL A 298 -4.12 -17.58 -22.67
C VAL A 298 -2.95 -16.70 -23.11
N VAL A 299 -2.69 -15.61 -22.37
CA VAL A 299 -1.51 -14.77 -22.57
C VAL A 299 -0.54 -14.93 -21.40
N LEU A 300 0.70 -15.29 -21.72
CA LEU A 300 1.86 -15.17 -20.84
C LEU A 300 2.59 -13.86 -21.18
N PRO A 301 2.39 -12.77 -20.41
CA PRO A 301 2.95 -11.46 -20.74
C PRO A 301 4.47 -11.40 -20.46
N GLY A 302 5.07 -10.25 -20.74
CA GLY A 302 6.45 -9.96 -20.35
C GLY A 302 6.65 -9.94 -18.82
N THR A 303 7.86 -10.26 -18.38
CA THR A 303 8.30 -10.16 -16.98
C THR A 303 9.75 -9.69 -16.90
N LYS A 304 10.14 -9.07 -15.78
CA LYS A 304 11.54 -8.74 -15.44
C LYS A 304 12.24 -9.80 -14.57
N ALA A 305 11.56 -10.89 -14.25
CA ALA A 305 12.09 -11.97 -13.42
C ALA A 305 11.69 -13.34 -14.01
N THR A 306 12.08 -13.60 -15.26
CA THR A 306 11.67 -14.74 -16.08
C THR A 306 11.83 -16.07 -15.36
N VAL A 307 12.97 -16.33 -14.74
CA VAL A 307 13.22 -17.60 -14.04
C VAL A 307 12.44 -17.71 -12.73
N SER A 308 12.26 -16.61 -12.01
CA SER A 308 11.50 -16.59 -10.75
C SER A 308 10.00 -16.76 -11.00
N ASP A 309 9.47 -16.02 -11.98
CA ASP A 309 8.06 -16.07 -12.34
C ASP A 309 7.68 -17.38 -13.03
N LEU A 310 8.62 -18.05 -13.72
CA LEU A 310 8.44 -19.42 -14.19
C LEU A 310 8.29 -20.41 -13.03
N ALA A 311 9.11 -20.27 -11.98
CA ALA A 311 8.98 -21.11 -10.78
C ALA A 311 7.67 -20.84 -10.05
N TRP A 312 7.24 -19.57 -9.98
CA TRP A 312 5.96 -19.19 -9.41
C TRP A 312 4.77 -19.76 -10.21
N LEU A 313 4.80 -19.66 -11.55
CA LEU A 313 3.77 -20.22 -12.44
C LEU A 313 3.54 -21.71 -12.18
N ARG A 314 4.64 -22.47 -12.04
CA ARG A 314 4.63 -23.89 -11.66
C ARG A 314 4.09 -24.10 -10.25
N GLY A 315 4.49 -23.26 -9.29
CA GLY A 315 4.02 -23.30 -7.91
C GLY A 315 2.51 -23.06 -7.77
N GLN A 316 1.93 -22.23 -8.63
CA GLN A 316 0.48 -21.99 -8.69
C GLN A 316 -0.30 -23.07 -9.47
N GLY A 317 0.40 -24.05 -10.05
CA GLY A 317 -0.19 -25.07 -10.94
C GLY A 317 -0.75 -24.52 -12.25
N LEU A 318 -0.40 -23.28 -12.62
CA LEU A 318 -0.92 -22.61 -13.80
C LEU A 318 -0.33 -23.18 -15.09
N ASP A 319 0.93 -23.63 -15.07
CA ASP A 319 1.57 -24.31 -16.19
C ASP A 319 0.75 -25.51 -16.70
N ARG A 320 0.31 -26.37 -15.78
CA ARG A 320 -0.53 -27.53 -16.10
C ARG A 320 -1.92 -27.11 -16.53
N ALA A 321 -2.55 -26.19 -15.80
CA ALA A 321 -3.89 -25.72 -16.11
C ALA A 321 -3.96 -25.09 -17.52
N VAL A 322 -2.94 -24.31 -17.92
CA VAL A 322 -2.84 -23.72 -19.26
C VAL A 322 -2.70 -24.81 -20.32
N LEU A 323 -1.85 -25.80 -20.08
CA LEU A 323 -1.68 -26.93 -20.99
C LEU A 323 -2.97 -27.74 -21.16
N ASP A 324 -3.69 -28.00 -20.07
CA ASP A 324 -4.92 -28.78 -20.03
C ASP A 324 -6.13 -28.04 -20.61
N SER A 325 -6.11 -26.70 -20.61
CA SER A 325 -7.22 -25.88 -21.11
C SER A 325 -7.52 -26.09 -22.60
N GLY A 326 -6.54 -26.52 -23.39
CA GLY A 326 -6.65 -26.62 -24.85
C GLY A 326 -6.63 -25.28 -25.59
N ALA A 327 -6.61 -24.15 -24.88
CA ALA A 327 -6.64 -22.81 -25.46
C ALA A 327 -5.41 -22.53 -26.35
N MET A 328 -5.54 -21.55 -27.25
CA MET A 328 -4.39 -20.92 -27.87
C MET A 328 -3.58 -20.19 -26.79
N VAL A 329 -2.24 -20.23 -26.90
CA VAL A 329 -1.34 -19.61 -25.94
C VAL A 329 -0.41 -18.65 -26.65
N LEU A 330 -0.40 -17.40 -26.20
CA LEU A 330 0.51 -16.36 -26.65
C LEU A 330 1.51 -16.04 -25.53
N GLY A 331 2.81 -16.19 -25.78
CA GLY A 331 3.86 -15.70 -24.89
C GLY A 331 4.57 -14.50 -25.50
N ILE A 332 4.68 -13.42 -24.72
CA ILE A 332 5.34 -12.17 -25.13
C ILE A 332 6.61 -11.99 -24.31
N CYS A 333 7.75 -11.79 -24.98
CA CYS A 333 9.05 -11.59 -24.36
C CYS A 333 9.36 -12.68 -23.31
N GLY A 334 9.37 -12.35 -22.01
CA GLY A 334 9.56 -13.32 -20.92
C GLY A 334 8.60 -14.52 -21.02
N GLY A 335 7.34 -14.30 -21.42
CA GLY A 335 6.38 -15.38 -21.67
C GLY A 335 6.82 -16.33 -22.79
N GLN A 336 7.33 -15.83 -23.93
CA GLN A 336 7.91 -16.68 -24.97
C GLN A 336 9.09 -17.50 -24.42
N GLN A 337 9.94 -16.85 -23.63
CA GLN A 337 11.15 -17.48 -23.09
C GLN A 337 10.78 -18.64 -22.16
N MET A 338 9.75 -18.47 -21.34
CA MET A 338 9.19 -19.53 -20.47
C MET A 338 8.62 -20.71 -21.27
N MET A 339 7.95 -20.46 -22.41
CA MET A 339 7.38 -21.53 -23.23
C MET A 339 8.45 -22.43 -23.88
N GLY A 340 9.70 -21.97 -23.96
CA GLY A 340 10.80 -22.73 -24.53
C GLY A 340 11.20 -23.98 -23.77
N GLY A 341 12.10 -24.77 -24.37
CA GLY A 341 12.70 -25.92 -23.70
C GLY A 341 13.75 -25.50 -22.68
N VAL A 342 14.55 -24.47 -23.01
CA VAL A 342 15.72 -24.10 -22.21
C VAL A 342 15.85 -22.58 -22.10
N ILE A 343 16.14 -22.11 -20.89
CA ILE A 343 16.57 -20.75 -20.58
C ILE A 343 18.00 -20.82 -20.02
N VAL A 344 18.95 -20.13 -20.66
CA VAL A 344 20.32 -19.96 -20.16
C VAL A 344 20.44 -18.53 -19.64
N ASP A 345 20.32 -18.38 -18.33
CA ASP A 345 20.31 -17.11 -17.64
C ASP A 345 21.49 -16.98 -16.65
N ARG A 346 22.51 -16.26 -17.10
CA ARG A 346 23.69 -15.91 -16.29
C ARG A 346 23.66 -14.46 -15.78
N PHE A 347 22.60 -13.71 -16.09
CA PHE A 347 22.57 -12.25 -15.90
C PHE A 347 21.37 -11.78 -15.08
N GLU A 348 20.14 -12.21 -15.39
CA GLU A 348 18.93 -11.77 -14.67
C GLU A 348 18.79 -12.50 -13.33
N SER A 349 18.88 -13.83 -13.32
CA SER A 349 18.83 -14.65 -12.08
C SER A 349 20.17 -15.27 -11.69
N GLY A 350 21.16 -15.28 -12.60
CA GLY A 350 22.46 -15.92 -12.37
C GLY A 350 22.43 -17.44 -12.21
N ARG A 351 21.27 -18.10 -12.39
CA ARG A 351 21.09 -19.55 -12.15
C ARG A 351 21.69 -20.45 -13.23
N GLY A 352 22.23 -19.88 -14.30
CA GLY A 352 22.79 -20.64 -15.40
C GLY A 352 21.71 -21.27 -16.26
N ARG A 353 21.73 -22.59 -16.42
CA ARG A 353 20.77 -23.29 -17.28
C ARG A 353 19.53 -23.72 -16.49
N VAL A 354 18.35 -23.37 -16.99
CA VAL A 354 17.03 -23.68 -16.42
C VAL A 354 16.15 -24.31 -17.49
N GLU A 355 15.40 -25.34 -17.12
CA GLU A 355 14.42 -25.98 -18.00
C GLU A 355 13.14 -25.13 -18.06
N GLY A 356 12.74 -24.76 -19.27
CA GLY A 356 11.49 -24.06 -19.56
C GLY A 356 10.28 -25.00 -19.55
N LEU A 357 9.14 -24.55 -20.06
CA LEU A 357 7.90 -25.32 -20.10
C LEU A 357 7.91 -26.41 -21.17
N GLY A 358 8.77 -26.27 -22.19
CA GLY A 358 8.91 -27.24 -23.28
C GLY A 358 7.73 -27.28 -24.25
N TRP A 359 6.94 -26.20 -24.32
CA TRP A 359 5.81 -26.08 -25.25
C TRP A 359 6.24 -25.68 -26.66
N LEU A 360 7.37 -24.97 -26.77
CA LEU A 360 8.03 -24.63 -28.01
C LEU A 360 9.47 -25.14 -27.99
N ASP A 361 9.93 -25.66 -29.13
CA ASP A 361 11.33 -26.04 -29.37
C ASP A 361 12.18 -24.78 -29.61
N VAL A 362 12.31 -23.96 -28.57
CA VAL A 362 13.13 -22.76 -28.56
C VAL A 362 14.08 -22.75 -27.36
N THR A 363 15.27 -22.21 -27.57
CA THR A 363 16.28 -21.99 -26.54
C THR A 363 16.54 -20.50 -26.41
N THR A 364 16.41 -19.95 -25.21
CA THR A 364 16.71 -18.55 -24.93
C THR A 364 18.01 -18.44 -24.13
N THR A 365 18.97 -17.65 -24.61
CA THR A 365 20.19 -17.30 -23.87
C THR A 365 20.19 -15.82 -23.53
N PHE A 366 20.31 -15.48 -22.25
CA PHE A 366 20.41 -14.10 -21.80
C PHE A 366 21.80 -13.56 -22.12
N ALA A 367 21.85 -12.40 -22.75
CA ALA A 367 23.09 -11.69 -23.07
C ALA A 367 23.25 -10.45 -22.17
N GLY A 368 24.51 -10.07 -21.91
CA GLY A 368 24.83 -8.88 -21.11
C GLY A 368 24.34 -7.57 -21.75
N HIS A 369 24.25 -7.50 -23.08
CA HIS A 369 23.72 -6.34 -23.80
C HIS A 369 22.21 -6.48 -24.04
N LYS A 370 21.44 -5.48 -23.60
CA LYS A 370 20.00 -5.37 -23.82
C LYS A 370 19.69 -4.89 -25.24
N VAL A 371 18.72 -5.50 -25.91
CA VAL A 371 18.18 -4.96 -27.17
C VAL A 371 17.01 -4.05 -26.85
N THR A 372 17.07 -2.83 -27.38
CA THR A 372 16.03 -1.80 -27.29
C THR A 372 15.92 -1.10 -28.64
N ARG A 373 14.86 -1.39 -29.40
CA ARG A 373 14.61 -0.77 -30.72
C ARG A 373 13.15 -0.90 -31.13
N ARG A 374 12.67 0.04 -31.92
CA ARG A 374 11.36 -0.06 -32.60
C ARG A 374 11.52 -0.95 -33.83
N ARG A 375 10.49 -1.76 -34.13
CA ARG A 375 10.48 -2.68 -35.26
C ARG A 375 9.20 -2.53 -36.08
N GLN A 376 9.30 -2.74 -37.38
CA GLN A 376 8.17 -2.76 -38.32
C GLN A 376 8.29 -3.95 -39.26
N GLY A 377 7.15 -4.42 -39.77
CA GLY A 377 7.12 -5.59 -40.64
C GLY A 377 5.71 -6.02 -41.02
N VAL A 378 5.57 -7.31 -41.33
CA VAL A 378 4.31 -7.95 -41.69
C VAL A 378 4.10 -9.20 -40.85
N ALA A 379 2.91 -9.35 -40.29
CA ALA A 379 2.45 -10.57 -39.64
C ALA A 379 1.07 -10.94 -40.19
N TRP A 380 0.92 -12.18 -40.64
CA TRP A 380 -0.35 -12.72 -41.16
C TRP A 380 -0.96 -11.88 -42.29
N GLY A 381 -0.11 -11.29 -43.14
CA GLY A 381 -0.52 -10.43 -44.26
C GLY A 381 -0.89 -8.99 -43.86
N HIS A 382 -0.74 -8.61 -42.59
CA HIS A 382 -1.00 -7.27 -42.10
C HIS A 382 0.30 -6.57 -41.70
N GLY A 383 0.41 -5.28 -42.05
CA GLY A 383 1.51 -4.44 -41.57
C GLY A 383 1.44 -4.30 -40.05
N ILE A 384 2.60 -4.40 -39.41
CA ILE A 384 2.75 -4.31 -37.96
C ILE A 384 3.82 -3.30 -37.56
N SER A 385 3.63 -2.71 -36.38
CA SER A 385 4.63 -1.94 -35.66
C SER A 385 4.70 -2.43 -34.21
N GLY A 386 5.91 -2.49 -33.66
CA GLY A 386 6.15 -2.89 -32.28
C GLY A 386 7.54 -2.48 -31.81
N TYR A 387 7.98 -3.03 -30.70
CA TYR A 387 9.32 -2.78 -30.17
C TYR A 387 9.90 -3.98 -29.44
N GLU A 388 11.22 -4.07 -29.46
CA GLU A 388 12.01 -5.06 -28.75
C GLU A 388 12.61 -4.42 -27.50
N ILE A 389 12.53 -5.12 -26.37
CA ILE A 389 13.09 -4.67 -25.09
C ILE A 389 13.53 -5.84 -24.20
N HIS A 390 14.61 -6.53 -24.59
CA HIS A 390 14.95 -7.82 -23.97
C HIS A 390 16.45 -8.13 -23.92
N HIS A 391 16.83 -8.92 -22.91
CA HIS A 391 18.17 -9.50 -22.77
C HIS A 391 18.30 -10.86 -23.46
N GLY A 392 17.19 -11.62 -23.54
CA GLY A 392 17.16 -12.94 -24.15
C GLY A 392 17.48 -12.90 -25.66
N ARG A 393 18.22 -13.89 -26.15
CA ARG A 393 18.38 -14.21 -27.57
C ARG A 393 17.80 -15.58 -27.78
N THR A 394 16.73 -15.67 -28.56
CA THR A 394 16.03 -16.92 -28.78
C THR A 394 16.45 -17.55 -30.11
N THR A 395 16.86 -18.81 -30.05
CA THR A 395 17.07 -19.65 -31.23
C THR A 395 15.94 -20.65 -31.36
N ARG A 396 15.55 -20.91 -32.61
CA ARG A 396 14.49 -21.85 -32.99
C ARG A 396 15.10 -23.20 -33.35
N GLY A 397 14.54 -24.27 -32.80
CA GLY A 397 14.82 -25.63 -33.24
C GLY A 397 13.99 -26.04 -34.47
N PRO A 398 14.17 -27.26 -34.99
CA PRO A 398 13.48 -27.74 -36.18
C PRO A 398 11.95 -27.87 -36.01
N GLY A 399 11.44 -27.96 -34.78
CA GLY A 399 10.01 -28.14 -34.48
C GLY A 399 9.16 -26.85 -34.50
N VAL A 400 9.76 -25.70 -34.82
CA VAL A 400 9.09 -24.39 -34.77
C VAL A 400 9.41 -23.56 -36.00
N ARG A 401 8.50 -22.66 -36.36
CA ARG A 401 8.71 -21.68 -37.46
C ARG A 401 8.46 -20.24 -36.99
N PRO A 402 9.10 -19.24 -37.62
CA PRO A 402 8.72 -17.85 -37.43
C PRO A 402 7.31 -17.59 -37.98
N TRP A 403 6.68 -16.51 -37.53
CA TRP A 403 5.36 -16.09 -38.00
C TRP A 403 5.24 -14.57 -38.21
N ILE A 404 6.35 -13.84 -38.03
CA ILE A 404 6.48 -12.41 -38.24
C ILE A 404 7.69 -12.18 -39.15
N ASP A 405 7.50 -11.40 -40.21
CA ASP A 405 8.57 -10.96 -41.10
C ASP A 405 8.84 -9.47 -40.84
N LEU A 406 9.94 -9.16 -40.17
CA LEU A 406 10.38 -7.79 -39.92
C LEU A 406 11.21 -7.30 -41.10
N ASP A 407 10.95 -6.07 -41.54
CA ASP A 407 11.71 -5.40 -42.59
C ASP A 407 11.63 -3.89 -42.39
N ASP A 408 12.68 -3.33 -41.78
CA ASP A 408 12.76 -1.95 -41.35
C ASP A 408 14.22 -1.44 -41.39
N THR A 409 14.48 -0.30 -40.77
CA THR A 409 15.83 0.32 -40.70
C THR A 409 16.87 -0.56 -39.98
N HIS A 410 16.46 -1.59 -39.25
CA HIS A 410 17.33 -2.57 -38.61
C HIS A 410 17.51 -3.85 -39.45
N GLY A 411 16.94 -3.90 -40.65
CA GLY A 411 17.09 -4.98 -41.63
C GLY A 411 16.02 -6.06 -41.55
N ALA A 412 16.03 -6.93 -42.57
CA ALA A 412 15.10 -8.03 -42.69
C ALA A 412 15.39 -9.15 -41.68
N GLU A 413 14.39 -9.57 -40.91
CA GLU A 413 14.52 -10.59 -39.87
C GLU A 413 13.22 -11.40 -39.71
N ALA A 414 13.32 -12.73 -39.66
CA ALA A 414 12.18 -13.59 -39.34
C ALA A 414 12.06 -13.75 -37.80
N GLU A 415 10.96 -13.27 -37.23
CA GLU A 415 10.69 -13.20 -35.79
C GLU A 415 9.54 -14.14 -35.37
N GLY A 416 9.49 -14.43 -34.08
CA GLY A 416 8.47 -15.25 -33.46
C GLY A 416 8.80 -16.72 -33.52
N ALA A 417 8.02 -17.50 -32.78
CA ALA A 417 8.07 -18.96 -32.79
C ALA A 417 6.66 -19.52 -32.66
N THR A 418 6.26 -20.41 -33.56
CA THR A 418 5.01 -21.16 -33.46
C THR A 418 5.22 -22.63 -33.74
N ASP A 419 4.47 -23.49 -33.05
CA ASP A 419 4.56 -24.94 -33.23
C ASP A 419 4.07 -25.37 -34.62
N LEU A 420 4.72 -26.41 -35.17
CA LEU A 420 4.31 -26.99 -36.45
C LEU A 420 2.98 -27.75 -36.37
N ALA A 421 2.57 -28.15 -35.16
CA ALA A 421 1.43 -29.02 -34.87
C ALA A 421 0.07 -28.28 -34.79
N GLY A 422 -0.07 -27.18 -35.51
CA GLY A 422 -1.32 -26.43 -35.62
C GLY A 422 -1.25 -24.99 -35.08
N GLY A 423 -0.10 -24.54 -34.60
CA GLY A 423 0.09 -23.15 -34.16
C GLY A 423 -0.73 -22.81 -32.93
N ARG A 424 -0.83 -23.73 -31.97
CA ARG A 424 -1.49 -23.51 -30.68
C ARG A 424 -0.67 -22.57 -29.80
N PHE A 425 0.66 -22.66 -29.85
CA PHE A 425 1.59 -21.86 -29.09
C PHE A 425 2.25 -20.84 -30.02
N LEU A 426 2.21 -19.57 -29.61
CA LEU A 426 2.81 -18.45 -30.33
C LEU A 426 3.69 -17.65 -29.37
N GLY A 427 4.98 -17.63 -29.63
CA GLY A 427 5.93 -16.74 -28.97
C GLY A 427 6.29 -15.57 -29.87
N THR A 428 6.40 -14.37 -29.31
CA THR A 428 7.13 -13.25 -29.92
C THR A 428 7.94 -12.49 -28.86
N VAL A 429 9.06 -11.88 -29.26
CA VAL A 429 9.77 -10.88 -28.42
C VAL A 429 9.23 -9.46 -28.59
N LEU A 430 8.36 -9.23 -29.57
CA LEU A 430 7.80 -7.91 -29.87
C LEU A 430 6.68 -7.56 -28.90
N HIS A 431 6.82 -6.40 -28.28
CA HIS A 431 5.77 -5.69 -27.56
C HIS A 431 5.04 -4.72 -28.50
N GLY A 432 3.82 -4.30 -28.14
CA GLY A 432 3.00 -3.36 -28.90
C GLY A 432 2.38 -3.93 -30.17
N LEU A 433 2.54 -5.23 -30.45
CA LEU A 433 2.08 -5.86 -31.69
C LEU A 433 0.58 -5.65 -31.95
N PHE A 434 -0.23 -5.73 -30.89
CA PHE A 434 -1.68 -5.53 -30.98
C PHE A 434 -2.11 -4.08 -31.14
N GLU A 435 -1.20 -3.09 -31.06
CA GLU A 435 -1.53 -1.71 -31.44
C GLU A 435 -1.80 -1.60 -32.95
N SER A 436 -1.35 -2.56 -33.75
CA SER A 436 -1.62 -2.65 -35.19
C SER A 436 -3.02 -3.22 -35.45
N ASP A 437 -3.98 -2.33 -35.74
CA ASP A 437 -5.42 -2.66 -35.82
C ASP A 437 -5.75 -3.83 -36.75
N GLY A 438 -5.18 -3.85 -37.96
CA GLY A 438 -5.41 -4.92 -38.95
C GLY A 438 -4.93 -6.29 -38.47
N PHE A 439 -3.74 -6.34 -37.87
CA PHE A 439 -3.20 -7.57 -37.29
C PHE A 439 -4.03 -8.02 -36.07
N ARG A 440 -4.39 -7.10 -35.17
CA ARG A 440 -5.20 -7.42 -33.98
C ARG A 440 -6.54 -8.06 -34.35
N ALA A 441 -7.23 -7.50 -35.35
CA ALA A 441 -8.48 -8.04 -35.85
C ALA A 441 -8.31 -9.45 -36.44
N ALA A 442 -7.29 -9.66 -37.27
CA ALA A 442 -6.98 -10.97 -37.86
C ALA A 442 -6.61 -12.01 -36.77
N PHE A 443 -5.86 -11.59 -35.76
CA PHE A 443 -5.47 -12.41 -34.62
C PHE A 443 -6.68 -12.92 -33.84
N LEU A 444 -7.56 -12.01 -33.42
CA LEU A 444 -8.77 -12.38 -32.68
C LEU A 444 -9.73 -13.22 -33.53
N ALA A 445 -9.83 -12.97 -34.84
CA ALA A 445 -10.63 -13.81 -35.73
C ALA A 445 -10.15 -15.26 -35.76
N GLU A 446 -8.83 -15.49 -35.75
CA GLU A 446 -8.25 -16.84 -35.68
C GLU A 446 -8.50 -17.51 -34.31
N VAL A 447 -8.37 -16.76 -33.21
CA VAL A 447 -8.74 -17.24 -31.85
C VAL A 447 -10.20 -17.68 -31.83
N GLY A 448 -11.10 -16.84 -32.35
CA GLY A 448 -12.53 -17.15 -32.48
C GLY A 448 -12.77 -18.40 -33.32
N ARG A 449 -12.14 -18.50 -34.49
CA ARG A 449 -12.28 -19.67 -35.38
C ARG A 449 -11.92 -20.97 -34.67
N ARG A 450 -10.89 -20.97 -33.83
CA ARG A 450 -10.49 -22.15 -33.03
C ARG A 450 -11.45 -22.46 -31.90
N ALA A 451 -12.03 -21.43 -31.29
CA ALA A 451 -13.12 -21.57 -30.32
C ALA A 451 -14.46 -21.96 -30.97
N GLY A 452 -14.52 -22.15 -32.30
CA GLY A 452 -15.74 -22.47 -33.04
C GLY A 452 -16.68 -21.27 -33.22
N ARG A 453 -16.16 -20.05 -33.11
CA ARG A 453 -16.92 -18.79 -33.23
C ARG A 453 -16.48 -18.02 -34.48
N VAL A 454 -17.41 -17.28 -35.07
CA VAL A 454 -17.10 -16.33 -36.16
C VAL A 454 -17.20 -14.93 -35.58
N LEU A 455 -16.06 -14.23 -35.53
CA LEU A 455 -16.01 -12.87 -35.02
C LEU A 455 -15.95 -11.89 -36.17
N ALA A 456 -16.82 -10.90 -36.14
CA ALA A 456 -16.69 -9.71 -36.97
C ALA A 456 -15.57 -8.82 -36.39
N PRO A 457 -14.72 -8.20 -37.23
CA PRO A 457 -13.77 -7.19 -36.77
C PRO A 457 -14.50 -6.07 -36.02
N GLY A 458 -13.97 -5.65 -34.87
CA GLY A 458 -14.55 -4.55 -34.09
C GLY A 458 -14.48 -3.19 -34.80
N GLY A 459 -13.60 -3.03 -35.79
CA GLY A 459 -13.43 -1.80 -36.55
C GLY A 459 -12.86 -0.63 -35.73
N VAL A 460 -12.33 -0.92 -34.54
CA VAL A 460 -11.79 0.07 -33.61
C VAL A 460 -10.34 0.39 -33.95
N SER A 461 -9.95 1.65 -33.79
CA SER A 461 -8.56 2.07 -33.91
C SER A 461 -7.96 2.40 -32.55
N PHE A 462 -6.89 1.69 -32.19
CA PHE A 462 -6.25 1.87 -30.89
C PHE A 462 -5.55 3.23 -30.78
N ALA A 463 -4.86 3.65 -31.84
CA ALA A 463 -4.24 4.98 -31.91
C ALA A 463 -5.29 6.09 -31.77
N ALA A 464 -6.41 6.00 -32.50
CA ALA A 464 -7.47 7.00 -32.40
C ALA A 464 -8.15 7.00 -31.02
N ALA A 465 -8.35 5.83 -30.41
CA ALA A 465 -8.89 5.72 -29.05
C ALA A 465 -7.95 6.37 -28.02
N ARG A 466 -6.63 6.15 -28.13
CA ARG A 466 -5.64 6.78 -27.26
C ARG A 466 -5.64 8.31 -27.42
N GLU A 467 -5.65 8.81 -28.65
CA GLU A 467 -5.73 10.25 -28.94
C GLU A 467 -7.01 10.86 -28.34
N ALA A 468 -8.16 10.21 -28.50
CA ALA A 468 -9.43 10.66 -27.92
C ALA A 468 -9.41 10.72 -26.39
N GLN A 469 -8.66 9.83 -25.71
CA GLN A 469 -8.51 9.87 -24.25
C GLN A 469 -7.63 11.04 -23.79
N LEU A 470 -6.54 11.32 -24.51
CA LEU A 470 -5.70 12.50 -24.26
C LEU A 470 -6.48 13.79 -24.50
N ASP A 471 -7.28 13.81 -25.56
CA ASP A 471 -8.19 14.89 -25.89
C ASP A 471 -9.21 15.14 -24.78
N ARG A 472 -9.84 14.07 -24.27
CA ARG A 472 -10.78 14.14 -23.16
C ARG A 472 -10.14 14.66 -21.87
N LEU A 473 -8.90 14.30 -21.59
CA LEU A 473 -8.15 14.85 -20.45
C LEU A 473 -7.96 16.36 -20.59
N ALA A 474 -7.56 16.84 -21.77
CA ALA A 474 -7.44 18.27 -22.01
C ALA A 474 -8.78 18.99 -21.84
N ASP A 475 -9.87 18.45 -22.39
CA ASP A 475 -11.21 19.03 -22.28
C ASP A 475 -11.67 19.12 -20.80
N LEU A 476 -11.37 18.10 -20.00
CA LEU A 476 -11.68 18.10 -18.56
C LEU A 476 -10.90 19.18 -17.81
N LEU A 477 -9.61 19.37 -18.12
CA LEU A 477 -8.84 20.43 -17.49
C LEU A 477 -9.33 21.81 -17.92
N GLU A 478 -9.65 21.99 -19.20
CA GLU A 478 -10.20 23.25 -19.72
C GLU A 478 -11.55 23.61 -19.09
N ALA A 479 -12.41 22.63 -18.86
CA ALA A 479 -13.73 22.86 -18.27
C ALA A 479 -13.69 23.14 -16.76
N HIS A 480 -12.67 22.65 -16.03
CA HIS A 480 -12.69 22.60 -14.56
C HIS A 480 -11.53 23.31 -13.86
N LEU A 481 -10.50 23.76 -14.59
CA LEU A 481 -9.43 24.58 -14.03
C LEU A 481 -9.55 26.04 -14.45
N ASP A 482 -9.12 26.95 -13.56
CA ASP A 482 -8.83 28.34 -13.90
C ASP A 482 -7.56 28.40 -14.75
N LEU A 483 -7.73 28.24 -16.07
CA LEU A 483 -6.63 28.26 -17.03
C LEU A 483 -5.90 29.60 -17.02
N ALA A 484 -6.59 30.73 -16.88
CA ALA A 484 -5.94 32.03 -16.86
C ALA A 484 -4.98 32.17 -15.66
N ALA A 485 -5.39 31.69 -14.48
CA ALA A 485 -4.52 31.63 -13.32
C ALA A 485 -3.34 30.66 -13.52
N LEU A 486 -3.60 29.49 -14.12
CA LEU A 486 -2.57 28.49 -14.39
C LEU A 486 -1.51 29.00 -15.39
N GLU A 487 -1.94 29.62 -16.49
CA GLU A 487 -1.06 30.24 -17.49
C GLU A 487 -0.22 31.36 -16.88
N ALA A 488 -0.83 32.21 -16.05
CA ALA A 488 -0.10 33.24 -15.32
C ALA A 488 0.94 32.65 -14.34
N ILE A 489 0.65 31.49 -13.72
CA ILE A 489 1.62 30.76 -12.90
C ILE A 489 2.79 30.28 -13.77
N ILE A 490 2.51 29.66 -14.93
CA ILE A 490 3.52 29.17 -15.88
C ILE A 490 4.47 30.30 -16.32
N GLU A 491 3.93 31.47 -16.67
CA GLU A 491 4.71 32.58 -17.23
C GLU A 491 5.53 33.39 -16.21
N ARG A 492 5.00 33.58 -14.99
CA ARG A 492 5.62 34.49 -13.99
C ARG A 492 6.69 33.84 -13.12
N GLY A 493 6.80 32.51 -13.11
CA GLY A 493 7.74 31.79 -12.26
C GLY A 493 7.46 31.94 -10.74
N ALA A 494 8.38 31.46 -9.90
CA ALA A 494 8.18 31.33 -8.45
C ALA A 494 8.10 32.65 -7.64
N THR A 495 8.25 33.84 -8.24
CA THR A 495 8.25 35.10 -7.46
C THR A 495 6.86 35.46 -6.91
N ARG A 496 6.78 35.75 -5.62
CA ARG A 496 5.59 36.32 -4.96
C ARG A 496 5.91 37.75 -4.55
N SER A 497 5.09 38.72 -4.95
CA SER A 497 5.16 40.10 -4.47
C SER A 497 4.60 40.18 -3.04
N PRO A 498 5.24 40.87 -2.09
CA PRO A 498 4.74 40.99 -0.72
C PRO A 498 3.61 42.02 -0.68
N ALA A 499 2.41 41.60 -0.27
CA ALA A 499 1.34 42.50 0.10
C ALA A 499 1.21 42.53 1.63
N ALA A 500 1.07 43.75 2.14
CA ALA A 500 1.24 44.16 3.53
C ALA A 500 -0.01 44.03 4.40
N THR A 501 0.22 44.37 5.68
CA THR A 501 -0.71 44.62 6.82
C THR A 501 -1.07 43.38 7.63
N GLY A 502 -0.82 43.28 8.93
CA GLY A 502 -0.47 44.27 9.95
C GLY A 502 -1.35 44.01 11.18
N VAL A 503 -0.88 43.19 12.13
CA VAL A 503 -1.51 43.08 13.46
C VAL A 503 -0.40 43.03 14.52
N SER A 504 -0.48 43.96 15.45
CA SER A 504 0.42 44.21 16.56
C SER A 504 0.43 43.07 17.58
N VAL A 505 1.62 42.61 17.96
CA VAL A 505 1.84 41.74 19.12
C VAL A 505 1.86 42.61 20.38
N GLY A 506 0.81 42.53 21.19
CA GLY A 506 0.78 43.04 22.55
C GLY A 506 1.58 42.12 23.47
N GLN A 507 2.47 42.70 24.26
CA GLN A 507 3.19 42.01 25.34
C GLN A 507 2.19 41.48 26.37
N GLY A 508 2.05 40.16 26.45
CA GLY A 508 1.31 39.44 27.47
C GLY A 508 2.25 38.58 28.28
N SER A 509 2.32 38.89 29.57
CA SER A 509 3.03 38.22 30.67
C SER A 509 3.27 36.71 30.50
N HIS A 510 4.53 36.31 30.70
CA HIS A 510 4.90 34.95 31.07
C HIS A 510 4.12 34.54 32.34
N VAL A 511 3.24 33.54 32.20
CA VAL A 511 2.73 32.77 33.32
C VAL A 511 3.55 31.49 33.36
N GLU A 512 4.50 31.42 34.27
CA GLU A 512 5.08 30.15 34.70
C GLU A 512 3.95 29.32 35.35
N VAL A 513 3.55 28.24 34.69
CA VAL A 513 2.73 27.21 35.33
C VAL A 513 3.70 26.21 35.94
N SER A 514 3.78 26.20 37.26
CA SER A 514 4.56 25.22 38.01
C SER A 514 4.02 23.80 37.74
N CYS A 515 4.92 22.89 37.37
CA CYS A 515 4.59 21.49 37.16
C CYS A 515 4.36 20.83 38.53
N GLY A 516 3.09 20.75 38.94
CA GLY A 516 2.67 19.88 40.04
C GLY A 516 2.79 18.41 39.61
N ALA A 517 3.14 17.53 40.55
CA ALA A 517 3.26 16.09 40.33
C ALA A 517 2.04 15.51 39.58
N PRO A 518 2.23 14.49 38.69
CA PRO A 518 1.15 13.91 37.91
C PRO A 518 0.01 13.42 38.82
N ARG A 519 -1.18 14.00 38.65
CA ARG A 519 -2.40 13.60 39.38
C ARG A 519 -3.12 12.52 38.56
N GLY A 520 -3.21 11.30 39.10
CA GLY A 520 -3.81 10.12 38.45
C GLY A 520 -2.84 8.95 38.30
N ALA A 521 -3.36 7.72 38.28
CA ALA A 521 -2.55 6.50 38.09
C ALA A 521 -1.99 6.41 36.68
N PHE A 522 -2.80 6.76 35.68
CA PHE A 522 -2.41 6.81 34.28
C PHE A 522 -1.32 7.85 34.04
N ALA A 523 -1.45 9.06 34.59
CA ALA A 523 -0.44 10.11 34.43
C ALA A 523 0.93 9.70 35.03
N ARG A 524 0.93 8.95 36.14
CA ARG A 524 2.16 8.38 36.71
C ARG A 524 2.75 7.30 35.82
N ALA A 525 1.92 6.39 35.30
CA ALA A 525 2.36 5.35 34.38
C ALA A 525 2.94 5.95 33.08
N LEU A 526 2.24 6.92 32.49
CA LEU A 526 2.66 7.64 31.28
C LEU A 526 4.05 8.26 31.43
N ALA A 527 4.33 8.87 32.58
CA ALA A 527 5.64 9.48 32.87
C ALA A 527 6.74 8.46 33.17
N ALA A 528 6.39 7.20 33.43
CA ALA A 528 7.32 6.13 33.80
C ALA A 528 7.67 5.18 32.65
N VAL A 529 6.95 5.24 31.51
CA VAL A 529 7.33 4.50 30.31
C VAL A 529 8.63 5.06 29.75
N VAL A 530 9.56 4.17 29.45
CA VAL A 530 10.84 4.46 28.81
C VAL A 530 11.02 3.54 27.60
N PRO A 531 11.94 3.81 26.67
CA PRO A 531 12.29 2.84 25.64
C PRO A 531 12.77 1.51 26.22
N VAL A 532 12.44 0.39 25.57
CA VAL A 532 12.94 -0.95 25.94
C VAL A 532 14.48 -1.03 25.82
N ASP A 533 15.10 -1.97 26.55
CA ASP A 533 16.55 -2.14 26.56
C ASP A 533 17.06 -2.82 25.28
N GLY A 534 17.45 -2.00 24.30
CA GLY A 534 18.04 -2.48 23.05
C GLY A 534 19.33 -3.28 23.23
N ALA A 535 20.10 -3.05 24.30
CA ALA A 535 21.32 -3.81 24.56
C ALA A 535 21.00 -5.24 25.04
N ALA A 536 19.97 -5.40 25.88
CA ALA A 536 19.49 -6.73 26.27
C ALA A 536 18.94 -7.51 25.06
N GLY A 537 18.18 -6.85 24.18
CA GLY A 537 17.71 -7.45 22.92
C GLY A 537 18.86 -7.91 22.02
N GLN A 538 19.88 -7.06 21.83
CA GLN A 538 21.06 -7.43 21.04
C GLN A 538 21.88 -8.57 21.68
N ALA A 539 22.03 -8.58 23.01
CA ALA A 539 22.71 -9.67 23.71
C ALA A 539 21.99 -11.01 23.52
N THR A 540 20.66 -11.00 23.43
CA THR A 540 19.83 -12.17 23.11
C THR A 540 19.96 -12.59 21.66
N ALA A 541 20.00 -11.65 20.72
CA ALA A 541 20.31 -11.93 19.32
C ALA A 541 21.65 -12.68 19.21
N ASP A 542 22.70 -12.18 19.87
CA ASP A 542 24.01 -12.83 19.88
C ASP A 542 23.95 -14.21 20.56
N HIS A 543 23.10 -14.38 21.58
CA HIS A 543 22.92 -15.66 22.24
C HIS A 543 22.26 -16.69 21.33
N HIS A 544 21.23 -16.31 20.57
CA HIS A 544 20.58 -17.18 19.57
C HIS A 544 21.55 -17.73 18.54
N ASP A 545 22.58 -16.96 18.16
CA ASP A 545 23.63 -17.38 17.23
C ASP A 545 24.57 -18.43 17.81
N ARG A 546 24.64 -18.56 19.14
CA ARG A 546 25.45 -19.56 19.85
C ARG A 546 24.68 -20.82 20.21
N LEU A 547 23.35 -20.81 20.16
CA LEU A 547 22.53 -21.99 20.45
C LEU A 547 22.80 -23.11 19.42
N ALA A 548 22.65 -24.37 19.83
CA ALA A 548 22.90 -25.57 19.03
C ALA A 548 21.85 -25.78 17.93
N LYS A 549 21.75 -24.81 17.02
CA LYS A 549 20.82 -24.73 15.89
C LYS A 549 21.45 -23.95 14.74
N PRO A 550 20.99 -24.13 13.49
CA PRO A 550 21.33 -23.20 12.41
C PRO A 550 20.85 -21.78 12.73
N LYS A 551 21.62 -20.76 12.32
CA LYS A 551 21.26 -19.34 12.52
C LYS A 551 19.90 -19.03 11.89
N GLY A 552 19.03 -18.34 12.64
CA GLY A 552 17.68 -17.96 12.20
C GLY A 552 16.68 -19.12 12.04
N SER A 553 17.03 -20.36 12.39
CA SER A 553 16.16 -21.52 12.17
C SER A 553 14.93 -21.58 13.06
N LEU A 554 14.87 -20.82 14.17
CA LEU A 554 13.66 -20.72 15.00
C LEU A 554 12.72 -19.59 14.54
N GLY A 555 13.08 -18.84 13.50
CA GLY A 555 12.22 -17.83 12.87
C GLY A 555 11.73 -16.77 13.86
N GLN A 556 10.41 -16.53 13.90
CA GLN A 556 9.79 -15.52 14.76
C GLN A 556 9.98 -15.75 16.26
N LEU A 557 10.27 -16.98 16.70
CA LEU A 557 10.60 -17.23 18.12
C LEU A 557 11.89 -16.51 18.53
N GLU A 558 12.83 -16.29 17.61
CA GLU A 558 14.06 -15.53 17.91
C GLU A 558 13.73 -14.05 18.16
N ALA A 559 12.92 -13.45 17.29
CA ALA A 559 12.47 -12.06 17.45
C ALA A 559 11.61 -11.85 18.71
N LEU A 560 10.76 -12.82 19.06
CA LEU A 560 10.00 -12.79 20.31
C LEU A 560 10.91 -12.87 21.54
N GLY A 561 11.93 -13.73 21.51
CA GLY A 561 12.94 -13.82 22.57
C GLY A 561 13.70 -12.50 22.75
N GLU A 562 14.17 -11.91 21.65
CA GLU A 562 14.84 -10.60 21.64
C GLU A 562 13.95 -9.50 22.24
N ARG A 563 12.66 -9.45 21.87
CA ARG A 563 11.70 -8.48 22.42
C ARG A 563 11.46 -8.68 23.91
N LEU A 564 11.25 -9.93 24.36
CA LEU A 564 11.07 -10.24 25.78
C LEU A 564 12.30 -9.84 26.61
N SER A 565 13.50 -10.03 26.06
CA SER A 565 14.74 -9.60 26.70
C SER A 565 14.90 -8.09 26.76
N ALA A 566 14.53 -7.38 25.69
CA ALA A 566 14.54 -5.94 25.69
C ALA A 566 13.56 -5.36 26.73
N ILE A 567 12.38 -5.97 26.88
CA ILE A 567 11.39 -5.57 27.90
C ILE A 567 11.92 -5.84 29.31
N ALA A 568 12.50 -7.02 29.53
CA ALA A 568 13.00 -7.43 30.85
C ALA A 568 14.32 -6.77 31.25
N GLY A 569 15.05 -6.17 30.30
CA GLY A 569 16.42 -5.69 30.52
C GLY A 569 17.41 -6.83 30.84
N ALA A 570 17.13 -8.05 30.37
CA ALA A 570 17.90 -9.25 30.73
C ALA A 570 17.94 -10.29 29.60
N SER A 571 19.09 -10.94 29.41
CA SER A 571 19.31 -12.02 28.45
C SER A 571 19.95 -13.23 29.15
N PRO A 572 19.32 -14.42 29.17
CA PRO A 572 17.98 -14.72 28.62
C PRO A 572 16.86 -14.04 29.41
N PRO A 573 15.67 -13.83 28.82
CA PRO A 573 14.55 -13.20 29.51
C PRO A 573 13.93 -14.17 30.52
N PRO A 574 13.36 -13.68 31.63
CA PRO A 574 12.51 -14.51 32.48
C PRO A 574 11.27 -14.99 31.69
N PRO A 575 10.77 -16.21 31.93
CA PRO A 575 9.51 -16.65 31.34
C PRO A 575 8.35 -15.69 31.69
N PRO A 576 7.49 -15.30 30.74
CA PRO A 576 6.39 -14.35 30.93
C PRO A 576 5.18 -14.99 31.65
N VAL A 577 5.44 -15.75 32.72
CA VAL A 577 4.44 -16.46 33.53
C VAL A 577 4.70 -16.26 35.04
N PRO A 578 3.67 -16.17 35.90
CA PRO A 578 2.24 -16.30 35.58
C PRO A 578 1.70 -15.09 34.82
N ALA A 579 0.80 -15.34 33.86
CA ALA A 579 0.13 -14.31 33.08
C ALA A 579 -1.25 -13.97 33.66
N ALA A 580 -1.70 -12.73 33.50
CA ALA A 580 -3.00 -12.27 33.97
C ALA A 580 -3.82 -11.64 32.84
N VAL A 581 -5.01 -12.18 32.60
CA VAL A 581 -5.99 -11.65 31.65
C VAL A 581 -6.90 -10.65 32.35
N ALA A 582 -6.98 -9.44 31.81
CA ALA A 582 -7.90 -8.40 32.27
C ALA A 582 -8.98 -8.14 31.20
N VAL A 583 -10.22 -8.53 31.50
CA VAL A 583 -11.38 -8.36 30.60
C VAL A 583 -12.16 -7.10 31.00
N PHE A 584 -12.01 -6.03 30.24
CA PHE A 584 -12.69 -4.76 30.50
C PHE A 584 -14.05 -4.71 29.80
N ALA A 585 -15.11 -4.43 30.56
CA ALA A 585 -16.49 -4.48 30.08
C ALA A 585 -17.17 -3.10 30.10
N ALA A 586 -17.75 -2.70 28.97
CA ALA A 586 -18.60 -1.52 28.86
C ALA A 586 -19.59 -1.62 27.68
N ASP A 587 -20.76 -0.98 27.83
CA ASP A 587 -21.76 -0.89 26.76
C ASP A 587 -21.59 0.37 25.90
N HIS A 588 -22.06 0.32 24.65
CA HIS A 588 -21.89 1.40 23.68
C HIS A 588 -23.20 1.99 23.17
N GLY A 589 -23.30 3.32 23.18
CA GLY A 589 -24.47 4.05 22.67
C GLY A 589 -24.70 3.85 21.17
N ALA A 590 -23.65 3.50 20.41
CA ALA A 590 -23.74 3.13 18.99
C ALA A 590 -24.76 2.00 18.73
N HIS A 591 -25.07 1.15 19.72
CA HIS A 591 -26.12 0.13 19.62
C HIS A 591 -27.48 0.72 19.20
N ALA A 592 -27.80 1.95 19.60
CA ALA A 592 -29.04 2.64 19.22
C ALA A 592 -29.19 2.81 17.69
N GLN A 593 -28.08 2.74 16.95
CA GLN A 593 -28.06 2.82 15.49
C GLN A 593 -28.33 1.46 14.81
N GLY A 594 -28.51 0.36 15.55
CA GLY A 594 -28.75 -0.97 14.93
C GLY A 594 -27.49 -1.61 14.32
N VAL A 595 -26.32 -1.29 14.87
CA VAL A 595 -25.01 -1.82 14.43
C VAL A 595 -24.68 -3.22 14.96
N SER A 596 -25.56 -3.78 15.78
CA SER A 596 -25.46 -5.13 16.36
C SER A 596 -26.86 -5.74 16.46
N PRO A 597 -27.02 -7.03 16.15
CA PRO A 597 -28.30 -7.73 16.33
C PRO A 597 -28.54 -8.15 17.79
N TRP A 598 -27.49 -8.12 18.62
CA TRP A 598 -27.57 -8.55 20.02
C TRP A 598 -28.02 -7.41 20.92
N PRO A 599 -28.94 -7.65 21.87
CA PRO A 599 -29.36 -6.65 22.84
C PRO A 599 -28.25 -6.36 23.85
N GLN A 600 -28.18 -5.12 24.34
CA GLN A 600 -27.12 -4.67 25.27
C GLN A 600 -27.05 -5.44 26.60
N GLU A 601 -28.15 -6.06 27.05
CA GLU A 601 -28.11 -6.93 28.24
C GLU A 601 -27.16 -8.13 28.08
N VAL A 602 -26.82 -8.52 26.85
CA VAL A 602 -25.85 -9.59 26.58
C VAL A 602 -24.47 -9.25 27.15
N THR A 603 -24.05 -7.97 27.18
CA THR A 603 -22.79 -7.57 27.83
C THR A 603 -22.78 -8.01 29.30
N ALA A 604 -23.86 -7.74 30.04
CA ALA A 604 -23.98 -8.10 31.45
C ALA A 604 -24.06 -9.63 31.66
N GLN A 605 -24.76 -10.35 30.76
CA GLN A 605 -24.83 -11.80 30.77
C GLN A 605 -23.47 -12.46 30.49
N MET A 606 -22.70 -11.91 29.56
CA MET A 606 -21.35 -12.39 29.24
C MET A 606 -20.38 -12.10 30.38
N VAL A 607 -20.46 -10.93 31.01
CA VAL A 607 -19.69 -10.66 32.24
C VAL A 607 -19.99 -11.70 33.32
N ALA A 608 -21.26 -12.00 33.58
CA ALA A 608 -21.64 -13.05 34.53
C ALA A 608 -21.09 -14.44 34.12
N THR A 609 -21.05 -14.73 32.82
CA THR A 609 -20.50 -15.98 32.26
C THR A 609 -18.98 -16.10 32.46
N VAL A 610 -18.24 -15.01 32.24
CA VAL A 610 -16.78 -14.97 32.49
C VAL A 610 -16.50 -15.11 33.99
N VAL A 611 -17.26 -14.41 34.84
CA VAL A 611 -17.13 -14.50 36.29
C VAL A 611 -17.45 -15.90 36.79
N ALA A 612 -18.45 -16.57 36.21
CA ALA A 612 -18.76 -17.97 36.51
C ALA A 612 -17.70 -18.97 36.01
N GLY A 613 -16.65 -18.52 35.32
CA GLY A 613 -15.59 -19.37 34.80
C GLY A 613 -15.97 -20.19 33.57
N LYS A 614 -17.04 -19.80 32.86
CA LYS A 614 -17.67 -20.59 31.80
C LYS A 614 -17.46 -20.03 30.38
N ALA A 615 -16.90 -18.83 30.24
CA ALA A 615 -16.62 -18.25 28.93
C ALA A 615 -15.43 -18.94 28.26
N ALA A 616 -15.27 -18.71 26.95
CA ALA A 616 -14.16 -19.26 26.18
C ALA A 616 -12.81 -18.84 26.76
N ILE A 617 -12.68 -17.56 27.15
CA ILE A 617 -11.46 -17.06 27.79
C ILE A 617 -11.11 -17.82 29.07
N ASN A 618 -12.09 -18.23 29.90
CA ASN A 618 -11.79 -18.98 31.12
C ASN A 618 -11.27 -20.39 30.81
N VAL A 619 -11.79 -21.03 29.76
CA VAL A 619 -11.32 -22.35 29.32
C VAL A 619 -9.88 -22.25 28.86
N LEU A 620 -9.57 -21.27 28.01
CA LEU A 620 -8.23 -21.04 27.47
C LEU A 620 -7.24 -20.63 28.56
N ALA A 621 -7.63 -19.71 29.45
CA ALA A 621 -6.80 -19.26 30.55
C ALA A 621 -6.42 -20.40 31.50
N ARG A 622 -7.37 -21.29 31.85
CA ARG A 622 -7.06 -22.50 32.64
C ARG A 622 -6.07 -23.42 31.92
N GLN A 623 -6.21 -23.57 30.60
CA GLN A 623 -5.32 -24.42 29.80
C GLN A 623 -3.88 -23.91 29.81
N VAL A 624 -3.66 -22.59 29.81
CA VAL A 624 -2.33 -21.98 29.79
C VAL A 624 -1.85 -21.50 31.17
N GLY A 625 -2.62 -21.75 32.23
CA GLY A 625 -2.28 -21.36 33.59
C GLY A 625 -2.36 -19.85 33.88
N ALA A 626 -3.15 -19.09 33.10
CA ALA A 626 -3.38 -17.67 33.31
C ALA A 626 -4.58 -17.40 34.24
N SER A 627 -4.51 -16.32 35.01
CA SER A 627 -5.65 -15.82 35.78
C SER A 627 -6.58 -14.97 34.88
N VAL A 628 -7.86 -14.86 35.24
CA VAL A 628 -8.83 -14.01 34.55
C VAL A 628 -9.53 -13.12 35.57
N THR A 629 -9.46 -11.82 35.34
CA THR A 629 -10.13 -10.78 36.13
C THR A 629 -11.03 -9.97 35.20
N VAL A 630 -12.29 -9.78 35.57
CA VAL A 630 -13.26 -8.98 34.82
C VAL A 630 -13.41 -7.62 35.49
N ILE A 631 -13.44 -6.56 34.69
CA ILE A 631 -13.52 -5.18 35.17
C ILE A 631 -14.76 -4.53 34.55
N ASP A 632 -15.76 -4.24 35.37
CA ASP A 632 -16.91 -3.43 34.95
C ASP A 632 -16.49 -1.96 34.95
N VAL A 633 -16.21 -1.41 33.76
CA VAL A 633 -15.89 0.00 33.54
C VAL A 633 -17.15 0.78 33.15
N GLY A 634 -18.09 0.13 32.46
CA GLY A 634 -19.33 0.81 32.08
C GLY A 634 -20.44 -0.06 31.54
N VAL A 635 -20.72 -1.20 32.15
CA VAL A 635 -21.87 -2.05 31.78
C VAL A 635 -23.17 -1.32 32.13
N ALA A 636 -24.06 -1.15 31.14
CA ALA A 636 -25.30 -0.39 31.29
C ALA A 636 -26.37 -1.16 32.08
N HIS A 637 -26.37 -2.49 31.97
CA HIS A 637 -27.36 -3.36 32.60
C HIS A 637 -26.84 -3.94 33.92
N PRO A 638 -27.72 -4.26 34.88
CA PRO A 638 -27.33 -4.98 36.09
C PRO A 638 -26.71 -6.34 35.72
N ILE A 639 -25.51 -6.61 36.23
CA ILE A 639 -24.85 -7.91 36.07
C ILE A 639 -25.60 -8.92 36.95
N PRO A 640 -26.20 -9.99 36.38
CA PRO A 640 -26.85 -11.02 37.17
C PRO A 640 -25.84 -11.62 38.16
N GLU A 641 -26.17 -11.68 39.45
CA GLU A 641 -25.21 -12.15 40.45
C GLU A 641 -24.99 -13.67 40.37
N PRO A 642 -23.73 -14.13 40.22
CA PRO A 642 -23.34 -15.48 40.60
C PRO A 642 -22.59 -15.45 41.95
N ALA A 643 -22.64 -16.55 42.70
CA ALA A 643 -21.84 -16.73 43.92
C ALA A 643 -20.35 -16.95 43.57
N VAL A 644 -19.59 -15.88 43.35
CA VAL A 644 -18.15 -15.92 42.99
C VAL A 644 -17.38 -14.87 43.80
N PRO A 645 -16.11 -15.10 44.21
CA PRO A 645 -15.33 -14.15 44.98
C PRO A 645 -15.20 -12.78 44.30
N ALA A 646 -15.24 -11.70 45.08
CA ALA A 646 -15.06 -10.32 44.62
C ALA A 646 -13.71 -10.06 43.91
N SER A 647 -12.75 -10.98 44.02
CA SER A 647 -11.46 -10.93 43.31
C SER A 647 -11.58 -11.19 41.81
N VAL A 648 -12.67 -11.79 41.32
CA VAL A 648 -12.87 -12.12 39.90
C VAL A 648 -13.60 -10.99 39.16
N LEU A 649 -14.45 -10.21 39.84
CA LEU A 649 -15.17 -9.06 39.27
C LEU A 649 -14.82 -7.77 40.01
N LEU A 650 -14.03 -6.92 39.37
CA LEU A 650 -13.72 -5.58 39.85
C LEU A 650 -14.78 -4.60 39.36
N ARG A 651 -15.58 -4.09 40.29
CA ARG A 651 -16.52 -2.99 40.01
C ARG A 651 -15.75 -1.66 40.02
N ARG A 652 -15.49 -1.11 38.84
CA ARG A 652 -14.76 0.14 38.59
C ARG A 652 -15.53 1.05 37.64
N ARG A 653 -16.85 1.02 37.77
CA ARG A 653 -17.77 1.65 36.83
C ARG A 653 -17.60 3.17 36.84
N VAL A 654 -17.24 3.73 35.69
CA VAL A 654 -17.16 5.17 35.42
C VAL A 654 -18.56 5.72 35.18
N ARG A 655 -19.33 5.07 34.29
CA ARG A 655 -20.77 5.31 34.08
C ARG A 655 -21.45 4.14 33.37
N ALA A 656 -22.76 4.16 33.24
CA ALA A 656 -23.54 3.14 32.54
C ALA A 656 -23.57 3.39 31.01
N GLY A 657 -22.67 2.73 30.27
CA GLY A 657 -22.57 2.82 28.82
C GLY A 657 -22.01 4.15 28.27
N THR A 658 -21.60 4.15 27.01
CA THR A 658 -21.28 5.40 26.28
C THR A 658 -22.50 6.01 25.60
N ASP A 659 -22.39 7.30 25.24
CA ASP A 659 -23.38 7.97 24.40
C ASP A 659 -23.21 7.53 22.92
N ASP A 660 -24.20 7.81 22.08
CA ASP A 660 -24.14 7.50 20.66
C ASP A 660 -23.12 8.41 19.94
N LEU A 661 -22.01 7.80 19.53
CA LEU A 661 -20.91 8.44 18.81
C LEU A 661 -21.32 9.12 17.49
N SER A 662 -22.45 8.72 16.90
CA SER A 662 -22.97 9.34 15.67
C SER A 662 -23.80 10.60 15.94
N ALA A 663 -24.32 10.75 17.16
CA ALA A 663 -25.12 11.89 17.58
C ALA A 663 -24.29 12.95 18.36
N GLY A 664 -23.26 12.50 19.09
CA GLY A 664 -22.48 13.36 19.98
C GLY A 664 -21.14 12.74 20.37
N PRO A 665 -20.41 13.35 21.32
CA PRO A 665 -19.21 12.72 21.86
C PRO A 665 -19.59 11.44 22.62
N ALA A 666 -18.86 10.37 22.35
CA ALA A 666 -19.03 9.10 23.03
C ALA A 666 -18.93 9.22 24.55
N MET A 667 -18.07 10.09 25.11
CA MET A 667 -17.93 10.37 26.55
C MET A 667 -17.28 11.75 26.83
N ARG A 668 -17.33 12.20 28.09
CA ARG A 668 -16.62 13.41 28.54
C ARG A 668 -15.14 13.13 28.80
N ILE A 669 -14.31 14.18 28.73
CA ILE A 669 -12.88 14.07 29.00
C ILE A 669 -12.56 13.51 30.40
N GLN A 670 -13.31 13.93 31.42
CA GLN A 670 -13.11 13.41 32.78
C GLN A 670 -13.45 11.92 32.89
N GLU A 671 -14.40 11.44 32.09
CA GLU A 671 -14.79 10.01 32.06
C GLU A 671 -13.72 9.19 31.34
N ALA A 672 -13.13 9.73 30.26
CA ALA A 672 -12.01 9.12 29.56
C ALA A 672 -10.77 9.03 30.47
N GLU A 673 -10.43 10.11 31.18
CA GLU A 673 -9.33 10.15 32.15
C GLU A 673 -9.53 9.16 33.30
N GLN A 674 -10.75 9.09 33.85
CA GLN A 674 -11.08 8.11 34.89
C GLN A 674 -10.97 6.67 34.39
N ALA A 675 -11.42 6.39 33.16
CA ALA A 675 -11.30 5.06 32.58
C ALA A 675 -9.83 4.68 32.34
N LEU A 676 -9.00 5.61 31.85
CA LEU A 676 -7.54 5.43 31.74
C LEU A 676 -6.92 5.09 33.11
N ASP A 677 -7.31 5.82 34.16
CA ASP A 677 -6.85 5.55 35.53
C ASP A 677 -7.28 4.16 36.02
N VAL A 678 -8.51 3.72 35.73
CA VAL A 678 -8.98 2.36 36.06
C VAL A 678 -8.09 1.30 35.42
N GLY A 679 -7.75 1.46 34.15
CA GLY A 679 -6.82 0.59 33.44
C GLY A 679 -5.46 0.50 34.09
N ALA A 680 -4.89 1.66 34.40
CA ALA A 680 -3.57 1.78 35.00
C ALA A 680 -3.51 1.16 36.41
N ASP A 681 -4.53 1.39 37.24
CA ASP A 681 -4.64 0.81 38.58
C ASP A 681 -4.77 -0.72 38.53
N VAL A 682 -5.54 -1.26 37.57
CA VAL A 682 -5.72 -2.72 37.41
C VAL A 682 -4.40 -3.37 36.98
N ALA A 683 -3.67 -2.78 36.01
CA ALA A 683 -2.36 -3.29 35.61
C ALA A 683 -1.38 -3.31 36.80
N ALA A 684 -1.28 -2.19 37.53
CA ALA A 684 -0.41 -2.08 38.70
C ALA A 684 -0.78 -3.11 39.79
N GLN A 685 -2.08 -3.33 40.02
CA GLN A 685 -2.56 -4.34 40.94
C GLN A 685 -2.12 -5.75 40.51
N LEU A 686 -2.39 -6.16 39.27
CA LEU A 686 -2.05 -7.51 38.79
C LEU A 686 -0.54 -7.77 38.78
N VAL A 687 0.27 -6.77 38.42
CA VAL A 687 1.73 -6.88 38.49
C VAL A 687 2.20 -7.02 39.94
N SER A 688 1.62 -6.26 40.88
CA SER A 688 1.94 -6.38 42.31
C SER A 688 1.54 -7.72 42.91
N GLU A 689 0.49 -8.35 42.36
CA GLU A 689 0.05 -9.71 42.71
C GLU A 689 0.93 -10.81 42.07
N GLY A 690 1.91 -10.41 41.24
CA GLY A 690 2.94 -11.29 40.71
C GLY A 690 2.84 -11.59 39.23
N ALA A 691 1.90 -10.97 38.49
CA ALA A 691 1.82 -11.16 37.05
C ALA A 691 3.13 -10.73 36.36
N ARG A 692 3.65 -11.60 35.49
CA ARG A 692 4.84 -11.38 34.67
C ARG A 692 4.51 -11.15 33.20
N CYS A 693 3.23 -11.21 32.85
CA CYS A 693 2.69 -10.85 31.55
C CYS A 693 1.24 -10.44 31.72
N LEU A 694 0.84 -9.39 31.00
CA LEU A 694 -0.53 -8.89 30.99
C LEU A 694 -1.19 -9.23 29.67
N VAL A 695 -2.45 -9.65 29.71
CA VAL A 695 -3.23 -10.01 28.53
C VAL A 695 -4.47 -9.12 28.46
N THR A 696 -4.63 -8.44 27.34
CA THR A 696 -5.79 -7.57 27.09
C THR A 696 -7.01 -8.40 26.72
N GLY A 697 -8.17 -8.03 27.28
CA GLY A 697 -9.46 -8.59 26.93
C GLY A 697 -10.56 -7.56 27.11
N GLU A 698 -11.68 -7.78 26.43
CA GLU A 698 -12.79 -6.83 26.38
C GLU A 698 -14.13 -7.53 26.23
N LEU A 699 -15.19 -6.81 26.59
CA LEU A 699 -16.58 -7.21 26.38
C LEU A 699 -17.44 -5.95 26.18
N GLY A 700 -18.23 -5.92 25.12
CA GLY A 700 -19.17 -4.82 24.91
C GLY A 700 -19.99 -4.96 23.65
N ILE A 701 -21.32 -4.96 23.78
CA ILE A 701 -22.16 -4.89 22.58
C ILE A 701 -21.92 -3.56 21.85
N ALA A 702 -21.78 -3.66 20.52
CA ALA A 702 -21.49 -2.58 19.56
C ALA A 702 -20.09 -1.95 19.60
N ASN A 703 -19.18 -2.44 20.45
CA ASN A 703 -17.83 -1.87 20.60
C ASN A 703 -16.95 -1.97 19.35
N THR A 704 -17.17 -2.95 18.47
CA THR A 704 -16.48 -3.06 17.17
C THR A 704 -16.69 -1.83 16.28
N THR A 705 -17.84 -1.16 16.41
CA THR A 705 -18.13 0.10 15.69
C THR A 705 -17.27 1.24 16.24
N SER A 706 -17.21 1.39 17.55
CA SER A 706 -16.39 2.40 18.22
C SER A 706 -14.90 2.16 17.97
N ALA A 707 -14.45 0.91 18.04
CA ALA A 707 -13.07 0.54 17.72
C ALA A 707 -12.72 0.83 16.26
N ALA A 708 -13.57 0.48 15.29
CA ALA A 708 -13.37 0.83 13.88
C ALA A 708 -13.28 2.34 13.66
N ALA A 709 -14.07 3.13 14.39
CA ALA A 709 -14.02 4.58 14.35
C ALA A 709 -12.72 5.14 14.96
N VAL A 710 -12.25 4.59 16.08
CA VAL A 710 -10.94 4.95 16.69
C VAL A 710 -9.79 4.61 15.75
N VAL A 711 -9.80 3.43 15.12
CA VAL A 711 -8.77 3.01 14.16
C VAL A 711 -8.76 3.95 12.95
N ALA A 712 -9.91 4.19 12.33
CA ALA A 712 -10.01 5.12 11.18
C ALA A 712 -9.54 6.52 11.55
N ALA A 713 -9.91 7.00 12.73
CA ALA A 713 -9.51 8.31 13.24
C ALA A 713 -8.00 8.48 13.41
N LEU A 714 -7.31 7.49 13.96
CA LEU A 714 -5.88 7.58 14.31
C LEU A 714 -4.96 7.16 13.16
N THR A 715 -5.42 6.29 12.27
CA THR A 715 -4.62 5.80 11.13
C THR A 715 -4.90 6.55 9.83
N GLY A 716 -6.01 7.30 9.76
CA GLY A 716 -6.45 7.99 8.55
C GLY A 716 -7.03 7.07 7.47
N ARG A 717 -7.23 5.78 7.75
CA ARG A 717 -7.87 4.83 6.83
C ARG A 717 -9.37 5.06 6.73
N ALA A 718 -9.95 4.71 5.59
CA ALA A 718 -11.37 4.92 5.35
C ALA A 718 -12.21 3.99 6.25
N PRO A 719 -13.41 4.41 6.70
CA PRO A 719 -14.28 3.58 7.54
C PRO A 719 -14.61 2.20 6.95
N VAL A 720 -14.70 2.10 5.61
CA VAL A 720 -14.91 0.82 4.91
C VAL A 720 -13.73 -0.16 5.09
N GLU A 721 -12.53 0.35 5.32
CA GLU A 721 -11.31 -0.46 5.51
C GLU A 721 -11.12 -0.88 6.97
N THR A 722 -11.76 -0.20 7.92
CA THR A 722 -11.60 -0.47 9.36
C THR A 722 -12.80 -1.18 9.97
N THR A 723 -13.97 -1.12 9.33
CA THR A 723 -15.22 -1.65 9.86
C THR A 723 -15.46 -3.07 9.38
N GLY A 724 -15.54 -4.02 10.33
CA GLY A 724 -15.86 -5.41 10.06
C GLY A 724 -17.25 -5.84 10.53
N ARG A 725 -17.52 -7.14 10.38
CA ARG A 725 -18.81 -7.74 10.71
C ARG A 725 -19.02 -7.89 12.21
N GLY A 726 -17.96 -7.78 13.02
CA GLY A 726 -18.01 -8.03 14.46
C GLY A 726 -18.60 -9.41 14.75
N THR A 727 -19.75 -9.45 15.40
CA THR A 727 -20.48 -10.68 15.77
C THR A 727 -21.17 -11.39 14.59
N GLY A 728 -20.75 -11.15 13.35
CA GLY A 728 -21.21 -11.85 12.15
C GLY A 728 -22.42 -11.20 11.44
N VAL A 729 -22.53 -9.88 11.43
CA VAL A 729 -23.64 -9.17 10.77
C VAL A 729 -23.63 -9.32 9.24
N ASP A 730 -24.80 -9.20 8.62
CA ASP A 730 -24.98 -9.28 7.16
C ASP A 730 -24.42 -8.06 6.42
N ASP A 731 -24.45 -8.09 5.08
CA ASP A 731 -23.87 -7.04 4.22
C ASP A 731 -24.60 -5.70 4.38
N VAL A 732 -25.91 -5.74 4.60
CA VAL A 732 -26.74 -4.55 4.78
C VAL A 732 -26.36 -3.86 6.09
N THR A 733 -26.26 -4.63 7.17
CA THR A 733 -25.85 -4.13 8.48
C THR A 733 -24.40 -3.68 8.46
N LEU A 734 -23.50 -4.37 7.73
CA LEU A 734 -22.12 -3.94 7.57
C LEU A 734 -22.02 -2.58 6.86
N ALA A 735 -22.73 -2.39 5.74
CA ALA A 735 -22.77 -1.10 5.05
C ALA A 735 -23.35 0.01 5.94
N HIS A 736 -24.37 -0.31 6.74
CA HIS A 736 -24.93 0.61 7.72
C HIS A 736 -23.93 0.95 8.84
N LYS A 737 -23.17 -0.03 9.36
CA LYS A 737 -22.09 0.20 10.33
C LYS A 737 -21.05 1.15 9.77
N VAL A 738 -20.61 0.95 8.53
CA VAL A 738 -19.67 1.85 7.84
C VAL A 738 -20.22 3.28 7.83
N SER A 739 -21.49 3.46 7.44
CA SER A 739 -22.14 4.77 7.44
C SER A 739 -22.23 5.41 8.83
N VAL A 740 -22.49 4.62 9.89
CA VAL A 740 -22.48 5.11 11.28
C VAL A 740 -21.09 5.64 11.66
N VAL A 741 -20.02 4.91 11.31
CA VAL A 741 -18.64 5.34 11.56
C VAL A 741 -18.31 6.60 10.78
N GLU A 742 -18.69 6.69 9.50
CA GLU A 742 -18.51 7.89 8.68
C GLU A 742 -19.19 9.12 9.30
N ARG A 743 -20.46 9.00 9.71
CA ARG A 743 -21.21 10.08 10.36
C ARG A 743 -20.51 10.56 11.63
N ALA A 744 -20.02 9.61 12.44
CA ALA A 744 -19.32 9.93 13.68
C ALA A 744 -18.01 10.68 13.44
N LEU A 745 -17.23 10.27 12.43
CA LEU A 745 -15.94 10.90 12.10
C LEU A 745 -16.11 12.26 11.40
N ALA A 746 -17.21 12.46 10.69
CA ALA A 746 -17.56 13.72 10.04
C ALA A 746 -18.07 14.80 11.02
N ARG A 747 -18.36 14.45 12.28
CA ARG A 747 -18.93 15.39 13.26
C ARG A 747 -17.97 16.54 13.57
N PRO A 748 -18.41 17.82 13.47
CA PRO A 748 -17.56 18.97 13.78
C PRO A 748 -17.18 19.02 15.26
N GLY A 749 -16.01 19.59 15.56
CA GLY A 749 -15.56 19.79 16.95
C GLY A 749 -15.00 18.55 17.65
N ARG A 750 -14.70 17.47 16.92
CA ARG A 750 -14.13 16.21 17.44
C ARG A 750 -12.77 16.35 18.14
N GLY A 751 -11.98 17.37 17.78
CA GLY A 751 -10.58 17.52 18.22
C GLY A 751 -9.65 16.48 17.56
N GLY A 752 -8.36 16.80 17.42
CA GLY A 752 -7.40 15.97 16.68
C GLY A 752 -6.51 15.06 17.53
N GLY A 753 -6.42 15.28 18.84
CA GLY A 753 -5.54 14.50 19.72
C GLY A 753 -6.13 13.13 20.11
N PRO A 754 -5.29 12.17 20.55
CA PRO A 754 -5.74 10.81 20.89
C PRO A 754 -6.81 10.78 21.99
N LEU A 755 -6.69 11.63 23.01
CA LEU A 755 -7.72 11.76 24.05
C LEU A 755 -9.04 12.32 23.49
N ALA A 756 -8.98 13.25 22.54
CA ALA A 756 -10.16 13.81 21.90
C ALA A 756 -10.87 12.77 21.01
N VAL A 757 -10.10 11.93 20.29
CA VAL A 757 -10.62 10.79 19.55
C VAL A 757 -11.35 9.82 20.49
N LEU A 758 -10.72 9.47 21.61
CA LEU A 758 -11.30 8.59 22.62
C LEU A 758 -12.61 9.15 23.20
N CYS A 759 -12.64 10.45 23.51
CA CYS A 759 -13.86 11.13 23.97
C CYS A 759 -14.95 11.14 22.90
N SER A 760 -14.58 11.29 21.63
CA SER A 760 -15.55 11.47 20.56
C SER A 760 -16.17 10.17 20.07
N VAL A 761 -15.36 9.14 19.84
CA VAL A 761 -15.79 7.91 19.15
C VAL A 761 -15.33 6.63 19.85
N GLY A 762 -14.70 6.73 21.02
CA GLY A 762 -14.17 5.60 21.76
C GLY A 762 -15.18 4.89 22.67
N GLY A 763 -14.64 4.05 23.56
CA GLY A 763 -15.35 3.26 24.56
C GLY A 763 -14.68 3.38 25.92
N LEU A 764 -15.44 3.22 27.00
CA LEU A 764 -14.88 3.27 28.37
C LEU A 764 -13.88 2.12 28.59
N GLU A 765 -14.17 0.95 28.05
CA GLU A 765 -13.28 -0.20 28.05
C GLU A 765 -12.07 0.00 27.12
N ILE A 766 -12.22 0.70 26.00
CA ILE A 766 -11.08 1.07 25.11
C ILE A 766 -10.13 2.00 25.87
N ALA A 767 -10.68 2.98 26.59
CA ALA A 767 -9.92 3.90 27.44
C ALA A 767 -9.19 3.15 28.56
N ALA A 768 -9.89 2.25 29.26
CA ALA A 768 -9.28 1.43 30.30
C ALA A 768 -8.20 0.50 29.77
N LEU A 769 -8.41 -0.13 28.60
CA LEU A 769 -7.38 -0.93 27.96
C LEU A 769 -6.13 -0.11 27.59
N ALA A 770 -6.28 1.12 27.11
CA ALA A 770 -5.14 1.98 26.82
C ALA A 770 -4.34 2.30 28.09
N GLY A 771 -5.03 2.59 29.20
CA GLY A 771 -4.38 2.79 30.51
C GLY A 771 -3.68 1.54 31.04
N PHE A 772 -4.30 0.37 30.84
CA PHE A 772 -3.75 -0.93 31.21
C PHE A 772 -2.47 -1.26 30.44
N ILE A 773 -2.45 -1.00 29.14
CA ILE A 773 -1.28 -1.19 28.26
C ILE A 773 -0.13 -0.27 28.70
N VAL A 774 -0.38 1.02 28.90
CA VAL A 774 0.64 2.00 29.34
C VAL A 774 1.23 1.63 30.71
N ALA A 775 0.40 1.22 31.66
CA ALA A 775 0.87 0.82 32.97
C ALA A 775 1.63 -0.51 32.97
N GLY A 776 1.27 -1.45 32.09
CA GLY A 776 2.07 -2.67 31.86
C GLY A 776 3.47 -2.35 31.35
N ALA A 777 3.56 -1.46 30.36
CA ALA A 777 4.85 -0.98 29.84
C ALA A 777 5.67 -0.25 30.91
N ALA A 778 5.05 0.64 31.68
CA ALA A 778 5.70 1.35 32.79
C ALA A 778 6.24 0.41 33.88
N ALA A 779 5.64 -0.78 34.03
CA ALA A 779 6.11 -1.81 34.95
C ALA A 779 7.19 -2.73 34.36
N GLY A 780 7.58 -2.55 33.10
CA GLY A 780 8.53 -3.43 32.41
C GLY A 780 7.97 -4.83 32.15
N VAL A 781 6.65 -4.96 32.01
CA VAL A 781 5.95 -6.24 31.83
C VAL A 781 5.40 -6.33 30.40
N PRO A 782 5.63 -7.44 29.66
CA PRO A 782 5.09 -7.60 28.32
C PRO A 782 3.55 -7.63 28.34
N VAL A 783 2.95 -6.91 27.40
CA VAL A 783 1.49 -6.85 27.21
C VAL A 783 1.10 -7.54 25.91
N VAL A 784 0.28 -8.60 26.00
CA VAL A 784 -0.23 -9.30 24.82
C VAL A 784 -1.57 -8.69 24.40
N VAL A 785 -1.59 -8.18 23.18
CA VAL A 785 -2.71 -7.47 22.58
C VAL A 785 -3.58 -8.44 21.79
N ASP A 786 -4.89 -8.45 22.08
CA ASP A 786 -5.87 -9.33 21.43
C ASP A 786 -6.33 -8.76 20.07
N GLY A 787 -7.61 -8.91 19.71
CA GLY A 787 -8.13 -8.48 18.43
C GLY A 787 -8.36 -6.96 18.28
N LEU A 788 -9.30 -6.59 17.42
CA LEU A 788 -9.57 -5.21 16.99
C LEU A 788 -9.67 -4.19 18.15
N ILE A 789 -10.46 -4.47 19.18
CA ILE A 789 -10.75 -3.51 20.25
C ILE A 789 -9.49 -3.23 21.09
N ALA A 790 -8.75 -4.28 21.47
CA ALA A 790 -7.46 -4.14 22.15
C ALA A 790 -6.42 -3.43 21.26
N GLY A 791 -6.43 -3.71 19.96
CA GLY A 791 -5.63 -2.99 18.97
C GLY A 791 -5.96 -1.50 18.87
N ALA A 792 -7.24 -1.13 18.90
CA ALA A 792 -7.67 0.27 18.94
C ALA A 792 -7.20 0.98 20.22
N ALA A 793 -7.24 0.28 21.36
CA ALA A 793 -6.68 0.78 22.62
C ALA A 793 -5.16 0.95 22.57
N LEU A 794 -4.44 0.02 21.92
CA LEU A 794 -3.00 0.15 21.68
C LEU A 794 -2.68 1.36 20.80
N LEU A 795 -3.45 1.64 19.74
CA LEU A 795 -3.27 2.85 18.93
C LEU A 795 -3.41 4.12 19.76
N VAL A 796 -4.41 4.17 20.66
CA VAL A 796 -4.59 5.29 21.58
C VAL A 796 -3.38 5.42 22.51
N ALA A 797 -2.90 4.30 23.09
CA ALA A 797 -1.72 4.28 23.94
C ALA A 797 -0.46 4.74 23.20
N ALA A 798 -0.19 4.24 22.00
CA ALA A 798 0.97 4.59 21.18
C ALA A 798 0.93 6.05 20.72
N ALA A 799 -0.25 6.58 20.43
CA ALA A 799 -0.41 8.00 20.12
C ALA A 799 -0.19 8.92 21.34
N LEU A 800 -0.38 8.42 22.56
CA LEU A 800 -0.08 9.14 23.81
C LEU A 800 1.38 8.98 24.25
N VAL A 801 1.96 7.80 24.06
CA VAL A 801 3.34 7.43 24.44
C VAL A 801 3.90 6.40 23.45
N PRO A 802 4.64 6.81 22.42
CA PRO A 802 5.07 5.92 21.33
C PRO A 802 5.88 4.69 21.78
N ASP A 803 6.70 4.84 22.82
CA ASP A 803 7.57 3.77 23.36
C ASP A 803 6.79 2.55 23.88
N VAL A 804 5.49 2.69 24.17
CA VAL A 804 4.62 1.60 24.65
C VAL A 804 4.56 0.44 23.65
N THR A 805 4.72 0.71 22.36
CA THR A 805 4.67 -0.30 21.29
C THR A 805 5.76 -1.36 21.47
N GLY A 806 6.93 -0.98 21.99
CA GLY A 806 8.04 -1.89 22.27
C GLY A 806 7.75 -2.94 23.34
N TYR A 807 6.76 -2.68 24.22
CA TYR A 807 6.32 -3.58 25.28
C TYR A 807 5.21 -4.54 24.86
N CYS A 808 4.66 -4.34 23.65
CA CYS A 808 3.47 -5.04 23.20
C CYS A 808 3.81 -6.20 22.26
N VAL A 809 3.04 -7.28 22.35
CA VAL A 809 3.07 -8.41 21.42
C VAL A 809 1.67 -8.62 20.86
N ALA A 810 1.52 -8.65 19.54
CA ALA A 810 0.24 -8.96 18.92
C ALA A 810 -0.05 -10.47 19.04
N GLY A 811 -1.08 -10.83 19.80
CA GLY A 811 -1.40 -12.23 20.09
C GLY A 811 -1.83 -13.01 18.84
N HIS A 812 -2.70 -12.41 18.02
CA HIS A 812 -3.18 -13.05 16.80
C HIS A 812 -3.59 -12.05 15.71
N ARG A 813 -3.62 -12.52 14.46
CA ARG A 813 -4.28 -11.83 13.35
C ARG A 813 -5.78 -12.05 13.49
N SER A 814 -6.52 -10.99 13.84
CA SER A 814 -7.98 -11.03 13.87
C SER A 814 -8.54 -10.94 12.45
N SER A 815 -9.68 -11.59 12.20
CA SER A 815 -10.40 -11.46 10.92
C SER A 815 -11.15 -10.13 10.77
N GLU A 816 -11.20 -9.29 11.81
CA GLU A 816 -11.72 -7.92 11.69
C GLU A 816 -10.71 -7.04 10.92
N PRO A 817 -11.14 -6.31 9.88
CA PRO A 817 -10.23 -5.61 8.96
C PRO A 817 -9.45 -4.49 9.66
N GLY A 818 -10.08 -3.77 10.60
CA GLY A 818 -9.41 -2.76 11.40
C GLY A 818 -8.27 -3.29 12.28
N ALA A 819 -8.27 -4.58 12.63
CA ALA A 819 -7.15 -5.17 13.38
C ALA A 819 -5.90 -5.28 12.51
N THR A 820 -6.05 -5.61 11.22
CA THR A 820 -4.92 -5.60 10.28
C THR A 820 -4.37 -4.19 10.08
N VAL A 821 -5.26 -3.19 9.98
CA VAL A 821 -4.86 -1.78 9.90
C VAL A 821 -4.04 -1.34 11.12
N VAL A 822 -4.42 -1.78 12.33
CA VAL A 822 -3.65 -1.51 13.56
C VAL A 822 -2.24 -2.10 13.47
N LEU A 823 -2.14 -3.39 13.11
CA LEU A 823 -0.87 -4.11 13.04
C LEU A 823 0.08 -3.48 12.01
N ASP A 824 -0.43 -3.16 10.82
CA ASP A 824 0.33 -2.52 9.75
C ASP A 824 0.79 -1.12 10.15
N HIS A 825 -0.06 -0.34 10.85
CA HIS A 825 0.28 1.01 11.31
C HIS A 825 1.38 1.02 12.39
N LEU A 826 1.41 0.00 13.26
CA LEU A 826 2.35 -0.10 14.37
C LEU A 826 3.58 -0.98 14.09
N GLY A 827 3.66 -1.62 12.92
CA GLY A 827 4.75 -2.53 12.58
C GLY A 827 4.80 -3.76 13.49
N LEU A 828 3.64 -4.35 13.80
CA LEU A 828 3.52 -5.50 14.69
C LEU A 828 3.13 -6.78 13.93
N ASP A 829 3.99 -7.78 14.02
CA ASP A 829 3.68 -9.13 13.55
C ASP A 829 2.85 -9.91 14.58
N PRO A 830 1.74 -10.54 14.19
CA PRO A 830 0.95 -11.39 15.07
C PRO A 830 1.61 -12.75 15.30
N VAL A 831 1.51 -13.26 16.53
CA VAL A 831 2.05 -14.58 16.90
C VAL A 831 1.26 -15.72 16.25
N LEU A 832 -0.06 -15.57 16.15
CA LEU A 832 -0.97 -16.59 15.63
C LEU A 832 -1.81 -16.05 14.47
N ASP A 833 -2.16 -16.90 13.51
CA ASP A 833 -3.13 -16.59 12.46
C ASP A 833 -4.17 -17.73 12.38
N LEU A 834 -5.24 -17.57 13.16
CA LEU A 834 -6.28 -18.59 13.36
C LEU A 834 -7.66 -18.13 12.87
N GLY A 835 -7.77 -16.93 12.28
CA GLY A 835 -9.06 -16.36 11.85
C GLY A 835 -10.03 -16.04 13.00
N LEU A 836 -9.51 -15.81 14.22
CA LEU A 836 -10.34 -15.52 15.39
C LEU A 836 -10.91 -14.09 15.35
N HIS A 837 -12.10 -13.90 15.90
CA HIS A 837 -12.77 -12.60 16.06
C HIS A 837 -13.75 -12.59 17.24
N LEU A 838 -13.54 -13.49 18.23
CA LEU A 838 -14.39 -13.57 19.41
C LEU A 838 -14.17 -12.41 20.39
N GLY A 839 -12.92 -11.97 20.55
CA GLY A 839 -12.54 -11.01 21.59
C GLY A 839 -12.25 -11.70 22.92
N GLU A 840 -12.59 -11.02 24.02
CA GLU A 840 -12.41 -11.47 25.42
C GLU A 840 -10.94 -11.72 25.84
N GLY A 841 -9.96 -11.46 24.98
CA GLY A 841 -8.55 -11.80 25.22
C GLY A 841 -8.17 -13.22 24.78
N THR A 842 -9.04 -13.89 24.01
CA THR A 842 -8.86 -15.32 23.66
C THR A 842 -7.65 -15.58 22.77
N GLY A 843 -7.42 -14.76 21.75
CA GLY A 843 -6.28 -14.91 20.85
C GLY A 843 -4.97 -14.55 21.52
N ALA A 844 -4.96 -13.48 22.33
CA ALA A 844 -3.81 -13.11 23.15
C ALA A 844 -3.46 -14.18 24.21
N CYS A 845 -4.45 -14.79 24.85
CA CYS A 845 -4.26 -15.88 25.80
C CYS A 845 -3.66 -17.14 25.12
N LEU A 846 -4.11 -17.46 23.91
CA LEU A 846 -3.58 -18.58 23.11
C LEU A 846 -2.12 -18.38 22.66
N ALA A 847 -1.64 -17.14 22.57
CA ALA A 847 -0.25 -16.85 22.20
C ALA A 847 0.74 -17.09 23.34
N LEU A 848 0.29 -17.09 24.61
CA LEU A 848 1.16 -17.20 25.79
C LEU A 848 2.13 -18.40 25.77
N PRO A 849 1.73 -19.62 25.37
CA PRO A 849 2.66 -20.75 25.30
C PRO A 849 3.80 -20.53 24.31
N VAL A 850 3.58 -19.75 23.24
CA VAL A 850 4.60 -19.42 22.24
C VAL A 850 5.61 -18.43 22.83
N LEU A 851 5.13 -17.42 23.58
CA LEU A 851 5.99 -16.48 24.29
C LEU A 851 6.82 -17.18 25.38
N GLU A 852 6.19 -18.09 26.13
CA GLU A 852 6.89 -18.90 27.13
C GLU A 852 7.96 -19.79 26.47
N ALA A 853 7.65 -20.42 25.35
CA ALA A 853 8.62 -21.21 24.59
C ALA A 853 9.80 -20.36 24.10
N ALA A 854 9.56 -19.13 23.61
CA ALA A 854 10.62 -18.23 23.17
C ALA A 854 11.62 -17.91 24.31
N ALA A 855 11.12 -17.63 25.52
CA ALA A 855 11.98 -17.39 26.69
C ALA A 855 12.71 -18.66 27.18
N ARG A 856 12.00 -19.80 27.24
CA ARG A 856 12.58 -21.08 27.71
C ARG A 856 13.64 -21.63 26.78
N LEU A 857 13.45 -21.52 25.47
CA LEU A 857 14.44 -21.96 24.49
C LEU A 857 15.78 -21.22 24.67
N LEU A 858 15.73 -19.93 25.00
CA LEU A 858 16.92 -19.15 25.33
C LEU A 858 17.59 -19.61 26.62
N ALA A 859 16.82 -19.99 27.65
CA ALA A 859 17.37 -20.38 28.94
C ALA A 859 17.86 -21.85 28.99
N GLU A 860 17.22 -22.75 28.24
CA GLU A 860 17.35 -24.20 28.43
C GLU A 860 18.10 -24.91 27.27
N MET A 861 18.16 -24.31 26.08
CA MET A 861 18.79 -24.95 24.92
C MET A 861 20.32 -24.92 25.01
N ALA A 862 20.97 -26.03 24.65
CA ALA A 862 22.44 -26.12 24.64
C ALA A 862 23.06 -25.14 23.61
N THR A 863 24.29 -24.71 23.86
CA THR A 863 25.10 -23.95 22.91
C THR A 863 25.94 -24.89 22.03
N LEU A 864 26.38 -24.42 20.87
CA LEU A 864 27.26 -25.16 19.94
C LEU A 864 28.53 -25.66 20.64
N ASP A 865 29.12 -24.84 21.52
CA ASP A 865 30.32 -25.19 22.29
C ASP A 865 30.05 -26.33 23.27
N THR A 866 28.93 -26.25 24.01
CA THR A 866 28.53 -27.32 24.95
C THR A 866 28.07 -28.61 24.26
N ALA A 867 27.64 -28.53 23.00
CA ALA A 867 27.21 -29.66 22.19
C ALA A 867 28.36 -30.32 21.38
N GLY A 868 29.57 -29.76 21.43
CA GLY A 868 30.74 -30.30 20.71
C GLY A 868 30.70 -30.12 19.20
N VAL A 869 29.95 -29.14 18.69
CA VAL A 869 29.78 -28.88 17.24
C VAL A 869 30.81 -27.87 16.76
N THR A 870 31.61 -28.23 15.74
CA THR A 870 32.67 -27.35 15.21
C THR A 870 32.08 -26.20 14.36
N PRO A 871 32.47 -24.92 14.56
CA PRO A 871 31.82 -23.76 13.93
C PRO A 871 31.87 -23.65 12.40
N SER A 872 32.64 -24.50 11.71
CA SER A 872 32.98 -24.34 10.29
C SER A 872 31.88 -24.74 9.29
N VAL A 873 30.70 -25.17 9.75
CA VAL A 873 29.61 -25.68 8.88
C VAL A 873 28.37 -24.75 8.82
N VAL A 874 28.35 -23.62 9.54
CA VAL A 874 27.13 -22.80 9.70
C VAL A 874 27.34 -21.34 9.27
N SER A 875 27.74 -21.12 8.02
CA SER A 875 27.71 -19.79 7.39
C SER A 875 26.56 -19.70 6.39
N GLY A 876 25.35 -19.43 6.88
CA GLY A 876 24.25 -18.92 6.06
C GLY A 876 23.83 -17.55 6.60
N PRO A 877 23.46 -16.58 5.75
CA PRO A 877 23.04 -15.26 6.22
C PRO A 877 21.77 -15.38 7.08
N ARG A 878 21.69 -14.60 8.16
CA ARG A 878 20.42 -14.40 8.90
C ARG A 878 19.38 -13.87 7.91
N ARG A 879 18.21 -14.50 7.83
CA ARG A 879 17.04 -13.87 7.21
C ARG A 879 16.70 -12.64 8.07
N PRO A 880 16.56 -11.44 7.49
CA PRO A 880 16.12 -10.28 8.26
C PRO A 880 14.72 -10.54 8.80
N SER A 881 14.48 -10.13 10.04
CA SER A 881 13.16 -10.01 10.63
C SER A 881 12.27 -9.18 9.69
N PRO A 882 11.00 -9.55 9.50
CA PRO A 882 10.05 -8.66 8.85
C PRO A 882 9.98 -7.37 9.69
N SER A 883 10.22 -6.24 9.05
CA SER A 883 10.09 -4.90 9.63
C SER A 883 8.70 -4.36 9.37
#